data_AF-A0A1I4PY61-F1
#
_entry.id   AF-A0A1I4PY61-F1
#
_cell.length_a   1.000
_cell.length_b   1.000
_cell.length_c   1.000
_cell.angle_alpha   90.00
_cell.angle_beta   90.00
_cell.angle_gamma   90.00
#
_symmetry.space_group_name_H-M   'P 1'
#
loop_
_entity.id
_entity.type
_entity.pdbx_description
1 polymer ?
#
loop_
_entity_poly.entity_id
_entity_poly.type
_entity_poly.pdbx_seq_one_letter_code
_entity_poly.pdbx_strand_id
1 'polypeptide(L)'
;MSCLSIRHAERGDGAIVLNSRHEDGAPALREKLLESVPRSLRLPARKATLDVGGPKIALVYTRYSTSGQNQMSTARQLEDTAGYAKLVGFQIPNDGVYSDEERSGFFMTGREELERMLARVKAGGIHAILIGDSSRLARDFVDLGWLFKTLRRQRVELHTAQGGKMDMAQVAMHGYVNHQQVDTLVHNTRHARRSMVAELRIPWGARNFGYVKSARGRGHVEPDPVEKGIVKEIFRLAALDLGRARIAAILNERNQMGRRKTPWTADAVGRVLNNVLYRGIILYGRYIYTKDSEGNYSREAAPEDAWVIAYAEHLAIVDDVVWEAARPKRRTARTDGEPKSARGQFLLSELVRCPTCDRHMVCMGGRPSRFVCSGHNYNKSCANARSWDMGWVETGVLRLLAGVLDDASLYAPYLARLGAEAARAASDAASRRDGLVRQRDALEAELVASFDDAYTEGLEKHIVLKIRKGKQAKVDAINGKLAEIGSPRVVIDVARRVEELGGLASALRELSGEGAIDLGTPQGEELAGAIRALIRRVVPTPDPGSHGVHIELALAELGFYDPGTPADVGPVRIVRGAHVPPSREEQSRRRGLEEAERHLASGACSLDRATWAAIRHLVPDEAVGMLDGRRRGAEALVEVMLLALRLRRAATDLPDRYGSPEARRKAIKRFVRSGWWARVATVLGDEAPHLLDGIDPRRFDYVARPGMSARDGSGKKRPRRNMGIVVAMLSRPRGATLPEIAAETGQANRAIRVAISRLRCRRGFRITKARRPDGLNAWLADKAAR
;
A
#
# COMPACT_ATOMS: atom_id res chain seq x y z
N MET A 1 -7.71 28.30 -50.23
CA MET A 1 -7.98 27.57 -51.48
C MET A 1 -6.74 27.67 -52.36
N SER A 2 -6.21 26.49 -52.73
CA SER A 2 -5.46 26.17 -53.96
C SER A 2 -4.28 27.03 -54.45
N CYS A 3 -3.17 26.30 -54.68
CA CYS A 3 -2.21 26.45 -55.78
C CYS A 3 -1.22 27.64 -55.74
N LEU A 4 0.07 27.36 -55.49
CA LEU A 4 1.07 27.18 -56.57
C LEU A 4 2.52 27.04 -56.01
N SER A 5 3.14 25.94 -56.42
CA SER A 5 4.55 25.78 -56.84
C SER A 5 5.70 26.29 -55.97
N ILE A 6 6.44 25.33 -55.41
CA ILE A 6 7.85 25.42 -55.04
C ILE A 6 8.71 25.51 -56.31
N ARG A 7 9.72 26.41 -56.36
CA ARG A 7 10.99 26.16 -57.06
C ARG A 7 12.17 26.73 -56.28
N HIS A 8 13.23 25.93 -56.25
CA HIS A 8 14.52 26.14 -55.59
C HIS A 8 15.30 27.37 -56.08
N ALA A 9 16.09 27.95 -55.19
CA ALA A 9 17.38 28.56 -55.51
C ALA A 9 18.37 28.32 -54.37
N GLU A 10 19.61 28.06 -54.74
CA GLU A 10 20.71 27.48 -53.97
C GLU A 10 21.47 28.49 -53.07
N ARG A 11 22.34 27.88 -52.26
CA ARG A 11 23.45 28.38 -51.43
C ARG A 11 24.13 29.69 -51.86
N GLY A 12 24.63 30.44 -50.87
CA GLY A 12 25.88 31.18 -51.00
C GLY A 12 25.99 32.45 -50.16
N ASP A 13 27.00 32.49 -49.32
CA ASP A 13 27.46 33.57 -48.45
C ASP A 13 27.52 34.98 -49.06
N GLY A 14 27.43 36.00 -48.19
CA GLY A 14 28.13 37.28 -48.41
C GLY A 14 27.26 38.53 -48.41
N ALA A 15 27.51 39.40 -47.43
CA ALA A 15 26.85 40.69 -47.18
C ALA A 15 26.86 41.67 -48.36
N ILE A 16 25.78 42.46 -48.49
CA ILE A 16 25.80 43.77 -49.15
C ILE A 16 24.96 44.75 -48.31
N VAL A 17 25.62 45.83 -47.88
CA VAL A 17 25.05 47.05 -47.30
C VAL A 17 24.24 47.79 -48.35
N LEU A 18 23.04 48.27 -48.02
CA LEU A 18 22.35 49.27 -48.82
C LEU A 18 21.89 50.46 -47.97
N ASN A 19 22.35 51.62 -48.41
CA ASN A 19 21.96 52.96 -48.00
C ASN A 19 21.05 53.53 -49.10
N SER A 20 20.06 54.34 -48.73
CA SER A 20 19.42 55.47 -49.47
C SER A 20 17.87 55.47 -49.51
N ARG A 21 17.32 56.47 -48.81
CA ARG A 21 16.32 57.51 -49.17
C ARG A 21 15.15 57.25 -50.15
N HIS A 22 14.07 58.00 -49.85
CA HIS A 22 12.75 58.21 -50.49
C HIS A 22 11.66 57.24 -49.98
N GLU A 23 10.51 57.66 -49.44
CA GLU A 23 9.60 58.74 -49.84
C GLU A 23 8.66 59.18 -48.69
N ASP A 24 8.41 60.49 -48.60
CA ASP A 24 7.33 61.13 -47.85
C ASP A 24 5.96 60.85 -48.50
N GLY A 25 4.92 60.53 -47.72
CA GLY A 25 3.55 60.39 -48.28
C GLY A 25 2.45 59.75 -47.41
N ALA A 26 2.73 59.29 -46.19
CA ALA A 26 1.74 58.55 -45.39
C ALA A 26 0.82 59.34 -44.40
N PRO A 27 1.04 60.62 -44.01
CA PRO A 27 0.21 61.21 -42.94
C PRO A 27 -1.22 61.59 -43.37
N ALA A 28 -1.46 61.95 -44.63
CA ALA A 28 -2.71 62.57 -45.08
C ALA A 28 -3.91 61.59 -45.23
N LEU A 29 -3.65 60.29 -45.36
CA LEU A 29 -4.68 59.26 -45.49
C LEU A 29 -5.33 58.88 -44.16
N ARG A 30 -4.61 59.07 -43.04
CA ARG A 30 -5.09 58.68 -41.70
C ARG A 30 -6.10 59.68 -41.13
N GLU A 31 -5.97 60.96 -41.47
CA GLU A 31 -6.90 62.02 -41.03
C GLU A 31 -8.24 61.96 -41.76
N LYS A 32 -8.25 61.67 -43.08
CA LYS A 32 -9.49 61.52 -43.86
C LYS A 32 -10.35 60.31 -43.46
N LEU A 33 -9.75 59.25 -42.91
CA LEU A 33 -10.46 58.05 -42.43
C LEU A 33 -11.14 58.25 -41.06
N LEU A 34 -10.78 59.30 -40.30
CA LEU A 34 -11.36 59.59 -38.98
C LEU A 34 -12.60 60.49 -39.05
N GLU A 35 -12.83 61.15 -40.18
CA GLU A 35 -14.01 62.01 -40.41
C GLU A 35 -15.25 61.21 -40.87
N SER A 36 -15.09 59.97 -41.35
CA SER A 36 -16.20 59.12 -41.83
C SER A 36 -16.90 58.30 -40.73
N VAL A 37 -16.54 58.48 -39.45
CA VAL A 37 -17.14 57.74 -38.33
C VAL A 37 -18.23 58.60 -37.64
N PRO A 38 -19.49 58.12 -37.55
CA PRO A 38 -20.57 58.85 -36.87
C PRO A 38 -20.20 59.25 -35.43
N ARG A 39 -20.51 60.49 -35.03
CA ARG A 39 -20.21 61.01 -33.67
C ARG A 39 -20.76 60.12 -32.54
N SER A 40 -21.81 59.34 -32.79
CA SER A 40 -22.41 58.39 -31.85
C SER A 40 -21.54 57.17 -31.51
N LEU A 41 -20.50 56.88 -32.30
CA LEU A 41 -19.55 55.78 -32.07
C LEU A 41 -18.19 56.25 -31.51
N ARG A 42 -18.04 57.55 -31.22
CA ARG A 42 -16.83 58.07 -30.55
C ARG A 42 -16.97 57.84 -29.04
N LEU A 43 -16.22 56.87 -28.51
CA LEU A 43 -16.10 56.66 -27.06
C LEU A 43 -15.52 57.94 -26.41
N PRO A 44 -16.08 58.41 -25.28
CA PRO A 44 -15.54 59.58 -24.61
C PRO A 44 -14.14 59.28 -24.10
N ALA A 45 -13.18 60.16 -24.44
CA ALA A 45 -11.85 60.15 -23.86
C ALA A 45 -11.97 60.26 -22.33
N ARG A 46 -11.78 59.15 -21.63
CA ARG A 46 -11.71 59.14 -20.17
C ARG A 46 -10.44 59.89 -19.76
N LYS A 47 -10.60 61.07 -19.15
CA LYS A 47 -9.53 61.76 -18.42
C LYS A 47 -8.95 60.80 -17.39
N ALA A 48 -7.70 60.40 -17.62
CA ALA A 48 -6.88 59.74 -16.62
C ALA A 48 -6.39 60.81 -15.64
N THR A 49 -6.98 60.83 -14.45
CA THR A 49 -6.37 61.49 -13.28
C THR A 49 -5.84 60.39 -12.37
N LEU A 50 -4.52 60.21 -12.42
CA LEU A 50 -3.61 59.83 -11.34
C LEU A 50 -2.20 59.88 -11.95
N ASP A 51 -1.72 61.11 -12.12
CA ASP A 51 -0.30 61.37 -12.34
C ASP A 51 0.33 61.58 -10.95
N VAL A 52 1.07 60.58 -10.50
CA VAL A 52 2.06 60.72 -9.44
C VAL A 52 3.36 60.28 -10.09
N GLY A 53 4.19 61.25 -10.46
CA GLY A 53 5.43 61.09 -11.24
C GLY A 53 6.54 60.34 -10.49
N GLY A 54 6.30 59.07 -10.17
CA GLY A 54 7.32 58.11 -9.77
C GLY A 54 7.59 57.10 -10.89
N PRO A 55 8.74 56.41 -10.88
CA PRO A 55 9.03 55.38 -11.87
C PRO A 55 8.01 54.24 -11.78
N LYS A 56 7.41 53.88 -12.91
CA LYS A 56 6.47 52.75 -12.98
C LYS A 56 7.25 51.45 -12.80
N ILE A 57 6.95 50.70 -11.74
CA ILE A 57 7.64 49.44 -11.43
C ILE A 57 6.97 48.27 -12.14
N ALA A 58 7.75 47.44 -12.84
CA ALA A 58 7.27 46.21 -13.44
C ALA A 58 8.05 44.97 -12.95
N LEU A 59 7.35 43.84 -12.84
CA LEU A 59 7.94 42.54 -12.54
C LEU A 59 8.02 41.69 -13.81
N VAL A 60 9.01 40.81 -13.90
CA VAL A 60 9.19 39.89 -15.02
C VAL A 60 8.88 38.47 -14.58
N TYR A 61 8.07 37.76 -15.36
CA TYR A 61 7.83 36.33 -15.16
C TYR A 61 8.33 35.50 -16.35
N THR A 62 9.15 34.48 -16.08
CA THR A 62 9.68 33.56 -17.10
C THR A 62 9.47 32.09 -16.74
N ARG A 63 9.61 31.21 -17.74
CA ARG A 63 9.47 29.75 -17.57
C ARG A 63 10.44 28.99 -18.48
N TYR A 64 11.07 27.91 -18.00
CA TYR A 64 12.07 27.12 -18.75
C TYR A 64 11.90 25.59 -18.62
N SER A 65 12.30 24.83 -19.65
CA SER A 65 12.19 23.37 -19.69
C SER A 65 13.47 22.65 -19.29
N THR A 66 13.39 21.65 -18.41
CA THR A 66 14.54 20.90 -17.86
C THR A 66 15.20 19.90 -18.84
N SER A 67 14.75 19.81 -20.09
CA SER A 67 15.33 18.90 -21.09
C SER A 67 16.45 19.57 -21.90
N GLY A 68 17.65 19.63 -21.33
CA GLY A 68 18.95 19.47 -22.02
C GLY A 68 19.38 20.43 -23.14
N GLN A 69 18.57 21.39 -23.57
CA GLN A 69 18.99 22.48 -24.47
C GLN A 69 18.27 23.78 -24.08
N ASN A 70 19.05 24.86 -24.01
CA ASN A 70 18.66 26.28 -23.93
C ASN A 70 18.67 26.99 -22.55
N GLN A 71 19.85 27.10 -21.93
CA GLN A 71 20.15 28.32 -21.14
C GLN A 71 19.98 29.59 -22.00
N MET A 72 20.16 29.48 -23.32
CA MET A 72 19.96 30.54 -24.32
C MET A 72 18.52 31.07 -24.41
N SER A 73 17.47 30.30 -24.05
CA SER A 73 16.09 30.76 -24.21
C SER A 73 15.60 31.63 -23.06
N THR A 74 16.12 31.47 -21.84
CA THR A 74 15.74 32.30 -20.68
C THR A 74 16.47 33.64 -20.72
N ALA A 75 17.76 33.63 -21.09
CA ALA A 75 18.55 34.85 -21.27
C ALA A 75 17.90 35.78 -22.32
N ARG A 76 17.48 35.22 -23.46
CA ARG A 76 16.77 35.97 -24.51
C ARG A 76 15.42 36.52 -24.04
N GLN A 77 14.67 35.78 -23.22
CA GLN A 77 13.40 36.26 -22.66
C GLN A 77 13.60 37.43 -21.69
N LEU A 78 14.63 37.37 -20.86
CA LEU A 78 14.99 38.47 -19.96
C LEU A 78 15.48 39.68 -20.77
N GLU A 79 16.22 39.46 -21.84
CA GLU A 79 16.66 40.52 -22.75
C GLU A 79 15.47 41.20 -23.46
N ASP A 80 14.54 40.42 -24.02
CA ASP A 80 13.34 40.93 -24.70
C ASP A 80 12.44 41.73 -23.73
N THR A 81 12.22 41.22 -22.51
CA THR A 81 11.39 41.89 -21.50
C THR A 81 12.07 43.12 -20.90
N ALA A 82 13.39 43.10 -20.69
CA ALA A 82 14.15 44.26 -20.25
C ALA A 82 14.22 45.36 -21.33
N GLY A 83 14.40 44.98 -22.59
CA GLY A 83 14.32 45.88 -23.73
C GLY A 83 12.95 46.54 -23.85
N TYR A 84 11.88 45.75 -23.72
CA TYR A 84 10.51 46.25 -23.69
C TYR A 84 10.23 47.18 -22.50
N ALA A 85 10.70 46.82 -21.30
CA ALA A 85 10.55 47.65 -20.10
C ALA A 85 11.17 49.04 -20.31
N LYS A 86 12.37 49.09 -20.88
CA LYS A 86 13.08 50.34 -21.19
C LYS A 86 12.32 51.18 -22.21
N LEU A 87 11.76 50.57 -23.25
CA LEU A 87 10.98 51.25 -24.28
C LEU A 87 9.69 51.89 -23.74
N VAL A 88 9.04 51.24 -22.77
CA VAL A 88 7.75 51.67 -22.22
C VAL A 88 7.91 52.51 -20.92
N GLY A 89 9.14 52.65 -20.42
CA GLY A 89 9.46 53.44 -19.23
C GLY A 89 9.14 52.73 -17.92
N PHE A 90 9.19 51.39 -17.90
CA PHE A 90 9.10 50.60 -16.67
C PHE A 90 10.50 50.36 -16.06
N GLN A 91 10.57 50.40 -14.73
CA GLN A 91 11.74 49.96 -13.97
C GLN A 91 11.53 48.55 -13.43
N ILE A 92 12.51 47.68 -13.64
CA ILE A 92 12.51 46.32 -13.09
C ILE A 92 13.43 46.32 -11.85
N PRO A 93 12.91 46.03 -10.65
CA PRO A 93 13.72 45.88 -9.44
C PRO A 93 14.72 44.73 -9.55
N ASN A 94 15.82 44.77 -8.79
CA ASN A 94 16.81 43.68 -8.76
C ASN A 94 16.22 42.33 -8.33
N ASP A 95 15.18 42.35 -7.48
CA ASP A 95 14.39 41.20 -7.04
C ASP A 95 13.12 40.99 -7.89
N GLY A 96 13.02 41.66 -9.03
CA GLY A 96 11.80 41.75 -9.84
C GLY A 96 11.60 40.62 -10.86
N VAL A 97 12.46 39.60 -10.88
CA VAL A 97 12.45 38.51 -11.86
C VAL A 97 12.07 37.19 -11.18
N TYR A 98 11.00 36.57 -11.66
CA TYR A 98 10.43 35.33 -11.13
C TYR A 98 10.44 34.24 -12.21
N SER A 99 10.97 33.06 -11.92
CA SER A 99 11.20 32.02 -12.94
C SER A 99 10.89 30.61 -12.45
N ASP A 100 9.89 29.95 -13.04
CA ASP A 100 9.50 28.57 -12.69
C ASP A 100 10.05 27.51 -13.69
N GLU A 101 10.29 26.29 -13.19
CA GLU A 101 10.62 25.11 -14.00
C GLU A 101 9.38 24.48 -14.66
N GLU A 102 9.49 24.07 -15.93
CA GLU A 102 8.44 23.30 -16.62
C GLU A 102 8.41 21.85 -16.13
N ARG A 103 7.56 21.58 -15.13
CA ARG A 103 7.04 20.23 -14.87
C ARG A 103 5.93 19.93 -15.88
N SER A 104 5.95 18.73 -16.46
CA SER A 104 4.96 18.28 -17.44
C SER A 104 3.56 18.13 -16.79
N GLY A 105 2.81 19.24 -16.74
CA GLY A 105 1.47 19.31 -16.16
C GLY A 105 0.60 20.28 -16.95
N PHE A 106 -0.65 19.91 -17.13
CA PHE A 106 -1.69 20.77 -17.72
C PHE A 106 -2.20 21.82 -16.70
N PHE A 107 -1.70 21.81 -15.46
CA PHE A 107 -2.26 22.56 -14.33
C PHE A 107 -1.22 23.41 -13.57
N MET A 108 -1.71 24.35 -12.77
CA MET A 108 -0.97 25.37 -11.99
C MET A 108 -0.17 24.82 -10.78
N THR A 109 -0.22 23.52 -10.50
CA THR A 109 0.48 22.91 -9.35
C THR A 109 1.99 22.91 -9.53
N GLY A 110 2.71 23.50 -8.57
CA GLY A 110 4.18 23.57 -8.56
C GLY A 110 4.80 24.85 -9.15
N ARG A 111 4.09 26.00 -9.11
CA ARG A 111 4.55 27.31 -9.60
C ARG A 111 4.82 28.29 -8.46
N GLU A 112 5.83 27.97 -7.64
CA GLU A 112 6.14 28.72 -6.43
C GLU A 112 6.57 30.17 -6.72
N GLU A 113 7.28 30.43 -7.82
CA GLU A 113 7.72 31.79 -8.16
C GLU A 113 6.57 32.65 -8.68
N LEU A 114 5.62 32.07 -9.40
CA LEU A 114 4.38 32.77 -9.78
C LEU A 114 3.57 33.18 -8.54
N GLU A 115 3.45 32.31 -7.55
CA GLU A 115 2.76 32.61 -6.29
C GLU A 115 3.47 33.72 -5.50
N ARG A 116 4.81 33.67 -5.41
CA ARG A 116 5.61 34.73 -4.78
C ARG A 116 5.46 36.07 -5.50
N MET A 117 5.48 36.09 -6.84
CA MET A 117 5.23 37.29 -7.62
C MET A 117 3.83 37.87 -7.35
N LEU A 118 2.80 37.01 -7.29
CA LEU A 118 1.43 37.45 -6.98
C LEU A 118 1.30 37.98 -5.55
N ALA A 119 2.02 37.40 -4.59
CA ALA A 119 2.11 37.94 -3.23
C ALA A 119 2.79 39.32 -3.23
N ARG A 120 3.86 39.51 -4.02
CA ARG A 120 4.52 40.81 -4.21
C ARG A 120 3.59 41.85 -4.83
N VAL A 121 2.78 41.47 -5.82
CA VAL A 121 1.75 42.35 -6.41
C VAL A 121 0.71 42.77 -5.38
N LYS A 122 0.25 41.84 -4.52
CA LYS A 122 -0.71 42.15 -3.44
C LYS A 122 -0.16 43.10 -2.38
N ALA A 123 1.16 43.10 -2.16
CA ALA A 123 1.82 44.04 -1.26
C ALA A 123 1.85 45.49 -1.78
N GLY A 124 1.46 45.72 -3.04
CA GLY A 124 1.37 47.04 -3.67
C GLY A 124 2.68 47.55 -4.27
N GLY A 125 2.62 48.69 -4.95
CA GLY A 125 3.77 49.35 -5.59
C GLY A 125 4.16 48.80 -6.96
N ILE A 126 3.46 47.78 -7.46
CA ILE A 126 3.69 47.17 -8.78
C ILE A 126 2.67 47.71 -9.78
N HIS A 127 3.13 48.08 -10.98
CA HIS A 127 2.31 48.69 -12.02
C HIS A 127 2.08 47.77 -13.21
N ALA A 128 3.05 46.90 -13.53
CA ALA A 128 2.93 45.96 -14.63
C ALA A 128 3.63 44.62 -14.34
N ILE A 129 3.20 43.58 -15.05
CA ILE A 129 3.93 42.33 -15.21
C ILE A 129 4.29 42.16 -16.68
N LEU A 130 5.56 41.86 -16.93
CA LEU A 130 6.12 41.64 -18.25
C LEU A 130 6.40 40.15 -18.44
N ILE A 131 5.94 39.62 -19.57
CA ILE A 131 6.19 38.24 -19.99
C ILE A 131 6.80 38.22 -21.38
N GLY A 132 7.67 37.25 -21.65
CA GLY A 132 8.29 37.10 -22.98
C GLY A 132 7.26 36.78 -24.07
N ASP A 133 6.47 35.72 -23.85
CA ASP A 133 5.38 35.30 -24.75
C ASP A 133 4.19 34.72 -23.94
N SER A 134 2.98 34.97 -24.44
CA SER A 134 1.70 34.43 -23.97
C SER A 134 1.65 32.90 -23.83
N SER A 135 2.40 32.15 -24.67
CA SER A 135 2.48 30.68 -24.61
C SER A 135 3.15 30.14 -23.33
N ARG A 136 3.81 31.02 -22.56
CA ARG A 136 4.62 30.66 -21.37
C ARG A 136 3.89 30.82 -20.05
N LEU A 137 2.74 31.50 -20.04
CA LEU A 137 2.00 31.79 -18.83
C LEU A 137 0.92 30.74 -18.54
N ALA A 138 0.24 30.24 -19.58
CA ALA A 138 -0.68 29.13 -19.45
C ALA A 138 -0.92 28.44 -20.81
N ARG A 139 -1.03 27.11 -20.79
CA ARG A 139 -1.50 26.32 -21.94
C ARG A 139 -3.03 26.29 -22.02
N ASP A 140 -3.72 26.69 -20.94
CA ASP A 140 -5.17 26.72 -20.82
C ASP A 140 -5.68 28.18 -20.82
N PHE A 141 -6.72 28.42 -21.62
CA PHE A 141 -7.50 29.65 -21.70
C PHE A 141 -8.03 30.10 -20.32
N VAL A 142 -8.37 29.14 -19.45
CA VAL A 142 -8.92 29.41 -18.11
C VAL A 142 -7.87 30.09 -17.21
N ASP A 143 -6.63 29.62 -17.24
CA ASP A 143 -5.54 30.10 -16.37
C ASP A 143 -5.05 31.51 -16.77
N LEU A 144 -4.89 31.78 -18.07
CA LEU A 144 -4.50 33.12 -18.56
C LEU A 144 -5.59 34.16 -18.25
N GLY A 145 -6.86 33.77 -18.40
CA GLY A 145 -8.00 34.58 -18.03
C GLY A 145 -8.10 34.85 -16.53
N TRP A 146 -7.78 33.86 -15.68
CA TRP A 146 -7.71 34.02 -14.23
C TRP A 146 -6.62 35.00 -13.81
N LEU A 147 -5.41 34.86 -14.35
CA LEU A 147 -4.31 35.77 -14.01
C LEU A 147 -4.64 37.20 -14.42
N PHE A 148 -5.08 37.41 -15.67
CA PHE A 148 -5.42 38.74 -16.16
C PHE A 148 -6.49 39.42 -15.27
N LYS A 149 -7.54 38.68 -14.87
CA LYS A 149 -8.55 39.18 -13.93
C LYS A 149 -7.96 39.50 -12.56
N THR A 150 -7.03 38.68 -12.06
CA THR A 150 -6.37 38.86 -10.77
C THR A 150 -5.51 40.13 -10.75
N LEU A 151 -4.70 40.35 -11.79
CA LEU A 151 -3.86 41.54 -11.92
C LEU A 151 -4.69 42.81 -12.08
N ARG A 152 -5.74 42.74 -12.91
CA ARG A 152 -6.65 43.87 -13.14
C ARG A 152 -7.35 44.33 -11.86
N ARG A 153 -7.73 43.40 -10.96
CA ARG A 153 -8.30 43.75 -9.64
C ARG A 153 -7.31 44.54 -8.77
N GLN A 154 -6.02 44.27 -8.92
CA GLN A 154 -4.93 44.98 -8.24
C GLN A 154 -4.45 46.22 -9.01
N ARG A 155 -5.15 46.61 -10.09
CA ARG A 155 -4.76 47.70 -10.99
C ARG A 155 -3.36 47.53 -11.61
N VAL A 156 -2.91 46.28 -11.76
CA VAL A 156 -1.65 45.93 -12.40
C VAL A 156 -1.90 45.53 -13.86
N GLU A 157 -1.10 46.07 -14.76
CA GLU A 157 -1.16 45.80 -16.20
C GLU A 157 -0.41 44.52 -16.55
N LEU A 158 -0.85 43.80 -17.59
CA LEU A 158 -0.14 42.64 -18.12
C LEU A 158 0.39 42.99 -19.51
N HIS A 159 1.69 42.80 -19.73
CA HIS A 159 2.34 43.14 -20.99
C HIS A 159 3.15 41.94 -21.52
N THR A 160 3.14 41.76 -22.83
CA THR A 160 4.04 40.86 -23.54
C THR A 160 5.15 41.66 -24.21
N ALA A 161 6.37 41.13 -24.26
CA ALA A 161 7.50 41.80 -24.91
C ALA A 161 7.24 42.08 -26.40
N GLN A 162 6.49 41.19 -27.08
CA GLN A 162 6.20 41.29 -28.51
C GLN A 162 4.87 41.98 -28.84
N GLY A 163 3.85 41.84 -28.00
CA GLY A 163 2.48 42.32 -28.27
C GLY A 163 2.06 43.53 -27.41
N GLY A 164 2.91 43.96 -26.49
CA GLY A 164 2.64 45.09 -25.61
C GLY A 164 1.57 44.79 -24.56
N LYS A 165 0.86 45.84 -24.11
CA LYS A 165 -0.20 45.75 -23.11
C LYS A 165 -1.32 44.85 -23.60
N MET A 166 -1.64 43.83 -22.80
CA MET A 166 -2.73 42.90 -23.09
C MET A 166 -4.08 43.46 -22.66
N ASP A 167 -5.11 43.23 -23.46
CA ASP A 167 -6.51 43.38 -23.09
C ASP A 167 -7.26 42.03 -23.04
N MET A 168 -8.54 42.05 -22.66
CA MET A 168 -9.34 40.83 -22.58
C MET A 168 -9.52 40.12 -23.93
N ALA A 169 -9.56 40.87 -25.04
CA ALA A 169 -9.75 40.30 -26.38
C ALA A 169 -8.47 39.59 -26.84
N GLN A 170 -7.32 40.20 -26.61
CA GLN A 170 -6.00 39.62 -26.84
C GLN A 170 -5.79 38.39 -25.96
N VAL A 171 -6.13 38.44 -24.66
CA VAL A 171 -6.07 37.28 -23.76
C VAL A 171 -6.93 36.11 -24.29
N ALA A 172 -8.14 36.40 -24.77
CA ALA A 172 -9.02 35.37 -25.32
C ALA A 172 -8.47 34.78 -26.63
N MET A 173 -7.97 35.62 -27.52
CA MET A 173 -7.38 35.22 -28.80
C MET A 173 -6.13 34.35 -28.60
N HIS A 174 -5.20 34.77 -27.74
CA HIS A 174 -4.00 34.00 -27.43
C HIS A 174 -4.33 32.66 -26.77
N GLY A 175 -5.32 32.63 -25.87
CA GLY A 175 -5.80 31.37 -25.28
C GLY A 175 -6.38 30.40 -26.32
N TYR A 176 -7.18 30.90 -27.26
CA TYR A 176 -7.75 30.09 -28.36
C TYR A 176 -6.68 29.57 -29.32
N VAL A 177 -5.76 30.42 -29.77
CA VAL A 177 -4.65 30.04 -30.67
C VAL A 177 -3.76 28.99 -30.02
N ASN A 178 -3.43 29.16 -28.74
CA ASN A 178 -2.60 28.19 -28.01
C ASN A 178 -3.31 26.83 -27.86
N HIS A 179 -4.62 26.83 -27.60
CA HIS A 179 -5.41 25.60 -27.54
C HIS A 179 -5.41 24.86 -28.89
N GLN A 180 -5.68 25.57 -29.99
CA GLN A 180 -5.61 25.04 -31.35
C GLN A 180 -4.23 24.47 -31.70
N GLN A 181 -3.16 25.10 -31.24
CA GLN A 181 -1.80 24.60 -31.43
C GLN A 181 -1.56 23.28 -30.69
N VAL A 182 -2.08 23.11 -29.47
CA VAL A 182 -1.98 21.87 -28.71
C VAL A 182 -2.71 20.73 -29.42
N ASP A 183 -3.94 20.96 -29.89
CA ASP A 183 -4.72 19.98 -30.64
C ASP A 183 -4.01 19.60 -31.95
N THR A 184 -3.49 20.60 -32.66
CA THR A 184 -2.69 20.40 -33.87
C THR A 184 -1.42 19.61 -33.58
N LEU A 185 -0.72 19.87 -32.46
CA LEU A 185 0.48 19.13 -32.04
C LEU A 185 0.16 17.66 -31.71
N VAL A 186 -0.95 17.39 -31.02
CA VAL A 186 -1.39 16.02 -30.71
C VAL A 186 -1.73 15.28 -32.01
N HIS A 187 -2.48 15.93 -32.90
CA HIS A 187 -2.84 15.39 -34.20
C HIS A 187 -1.60 15.11 -35.06
N ASN A 188 -0.69 16.07 -35.20
CA ASN A 188 0.55 15.93 -35.97
C ASN A 188 1.48 14.87 -35.35
N THR A 189 1.55 14.75 -34.03
CA THR A 189 2.32 13.70 -33.36
C THR A 189 1.73 12.32 -33.64
N ARG A 190 0.40 12.18 -33.60
CA ARG A 190 -0.27 10.92 -33.95
C ARG A 190 0.00 10.55 -35.40
N HIS A 191 -0.11 11.50 -36.32
CA HIS A 191 0.20 11.29 -37.74
C HIS A 191 1.66 10.95 -38.00
N ALA A 192 2.60 11.66 -37.37
CA ALA A 192 4.03 11.36 -37.48
C ALA A 192 4.34 9.93 -37.01
N ARG A 193 3.75 9.50 -35.88
CA ARG A 193 3.92 8.13 -35.39
C ARG A 193 3.28 7.09 -36.31
N ARG A 194 2.12 7.37 -36.91
CA ARG A 194 1.50 6.50 -37.93
C ARG A 194 2.38 6.38 -39.17
N SER A 195 2.92 7.50 -39.65
CA SER A 195 3.83 7.56 -40.80
C SER A 195 5.12 6.77 -40.52
N MET A 196 5.67 6.89 -39.31
CA MET A 196 6.82 6.07 -38.89
C MET A 196 6.54 4.57 -39.01
N VAL A 197 5.35 4.10 -38.60
CA VAL A 197 4.99 2.67 -38.72
C VAL A 197 4.87 2.25 -40.18
N ALA A 198 4.30 3.09 -41.05
CA ALA A 198 4.23 2.84 -42.48
C ALA A 198 5.63 2.74 -43.13
N GLU A 199 6.61 3.49 -42.61
CA GLU A 199 8.02 3.43 -43.00
C GLU A 199 8.82 2.33 -42.27
N LEU A 200 8.15 1.40 -41.58
CA LEU A 200 8.74 0.31 -40.78
C LEU A 200 9.66 0.79 -39.65
N ARG A 201 9.43 2.01 -39.14
CA ARG A 201 10.12 2.59 -37.98
C ARG A 201 9.28 2.41 -36.71
N ILE A 202 9.95 2.35 -35.55
CA ILE A 202 9.32 2.11 -34.25
C ILE A 202 9.06 3.44 -33.51
N PRO A 203 7.80 3.87 -33.33
CA PRO A 203 7.47 5.16 -32.69
C PRO A 203 7.98 5.30 -31.25
N TRP A 204 8.11 4.19 -30.53
CA TRP A 204 8.60 4.14 -29.15
C TRP A 204 10.10 3.85 -29.02
N GLY A 205 10.83 3.69 -30.14
CA GLY A 205 12.25 3.37 -30.18
C GLY A 205 12.63 2.04 -29.51
N ALA A 206 13.90 1.90 -29.13
CA ALA A 206 14.49 0.69 -28.55
C ALA A 206 14.14 0.43 -27.07
N ARG A 207 12.89 0.71 -26.66
CA ARG A 207 12.41 0.46 -25.28
C ARG A 207 12.15 -1.01 -25.00
N ASN A 208 11.83 -1.79 -26.03
CA ASN A 208 11.59 -3.22 -25.90
C ASN A 208 12.93 -3.95 -25.72
N PHE A 209 12.96 -4.89 -24.77
CA PHE A 209 14.12 -5.78 -24.57
C PHE A 209 14.43 -6.55 -25.85
N GLY A 210 15.69 -6.85 -26.13
CA GLY A 210 16.10 -7.51 -27.38
C GLY A 210 16.40 -6.57 -28.55
N TYR A 211 16.25 -5.24 -28.40
CA TYR A 211 16.51 -4.27 -29.47
C TYR A 211 17.41 -3.11 -29.02
N VAL A 212 18.19 -2.55 -29.94
CA VAL A 212 19.01 -1.34 -29.74
C VAL A 212 18.67 -0.27 -30.77
N LYS A 213 19.04 0.98 -30.48
CA LYS A 213 18.88 2.08 -31.45
C LYS A 213 19.87 1.85 -32.59
N SER A 214 19.39 1.95 -33.83
CA SER A 214 20.24 1.92 -35.02
C SER A 214 20.92 3.26 -35.23
N ALA A 215 22.06 3.25 -35.93
CA ALA A 215 22.77 4.45 -36.37
C ALA A 215 21.94 5.29 -37.37
N ARG A 216 20.92 4.70 -38.01
CA ARG A 216 20.04 5.35 -39.01
C ARG A 216 19.12 6.44 -38.44
N GLY A 217 19.16 6.68 -37.13
CA GLY A 217 18.45 7.79 -36.50
C GLY A 217 17.10 7.39 -35.89
N ARG A 218 16.21 8.38 -35.73
CA ARG A 218 15.02 8.25 -34.88
C ARG A 218 14.06 7.17 -35.36
N GLY A 219 13.73 6.23 -34.48
CA GLY A 219 12.77 5.15 -34.73
C GLY A 219 13.35 3.94 -35.46
N HIS A 220 14.57 4.02 -35.98
CA HIS A 220 15.28 2.85 -36.48
C HIS A 220 15.85 2.05 -35.30
N VAL A 221 15.49 0.77 -35.23
CA VAL A 221 15.96 -0.17 -34.21
C VAL A 221 16.45 -1.44 -34.88
N GLU A 222 17.37 -2.13 -34.24
CA GLU A 222 17.93 -3.40 -34.71
C GLU A 222 17.96 -4.41 -33.56
N PRO A 223 17.82 -5.72 -33.82
CA PRO A 223 17.96 -6.74 -32.79
C PRO A 223 19.33 -6.68 -32.10
N ASP A 224 19.32 -6.55 -30.78
CA ASP A 224 20.53 -6.51 -29.97
C ASP A 224 21.24 -7.87 -29.99
N PRO A 225 22.56 -7.94 -30.24
CA PRO A 225 23.27 -9.20 -30.41
C PRO A 225 23.21 -10.12 -29.17
N VAL A 226 23.12 -9.57 -27.96
CA VAL A 226 23.12 -10.30 -26.69
C VAL A 226 21.69 -10.54 -26.19
N GLU A 227 20.89 -9.48 -26.07
CA GLU A 227 19.54 -9.55 -25.54
C GLU A 227 18.62 -10.39 -26.44
N LYS A 228 18.83 -10.41 -27.77
CA LYS A 228 18.05 -11.28 -28.68
C LYS A 228 18.22 -12.77 -28.34
N GLY A 229 19.40 -13.17 -27.86
CA GLY A 229 19.66 -14.55 -27.43
C GLY A 229 18.80 -14.94 -26.21
N ILE A 230 18.65 -14.01 -25.26
CA ILE A 230 17.79 -14.21 -24.07
C ILE A 230 16.31 -14.26 -24.48
N VAL A 231 15.88 -13.41 -25.42
CA VAL A 231 14.51 -13.48 -25.97
C VAL A 231 14.26 -14.85 -26.62
N LYS A 232 15.17 -15.33 -27.48
CA LYS A 232 15.06 -16.66 -28.09
C LYS A 232 14.98 -17.77 -27.04
N GLU A 233 15.79 -17.71 -25.98
CA GLU A 233 15.73 -18.68 -24.87
C GLU A 233 14.41 -18.63 -24.11
N ILE A 234 13.84 -17.44 -23.87
CA ILE A 234 12.51 -17.28 -23.25
C ILE A 234 11.45 -18.03 -24.08
N PHE A 235 11.44 -17.81 -25.40
CA PHE A 235 10.49 -18.46 -26.30
C PHE A 235 10.73 -19.98 -26.37
N ARG A 236 11.99 -20.43 -26.43
CA ARG A 236 12.35 -21.86 -26.40
C ARG A 236 11.87 -22.54 -25.12
N LEU A 237 12.11 -21.93 -23.95
CA LEU A 237 11.67 -22.47 -22.65
C LEU A 237 10.15 -22.50 -22.54
N ALA A 238 9.46 -21.50 -23.09
CA ALA A 238 7.99 -21.48 -23.17
C ALA A 238 7.44 -22.57 -24.10
N ALA A 239 8.10 -22.83 -25.23
CA ALA A 239 7.73 -23.93 -26.15
C ALA A 239 7.89 -25.32 -25.52
N LEU A 240 8.71 -25.45 -24.47
CA LEU A 240 8.82 -26.65 -23.62
C LEU A 240 7.74 -26.72 -22.52
N ASP A 241 6.68 -25.91 -22.62
CA ASP A 241 5.55 -25.83 -21.67
C ASP A 241 5.96 -25.43 -20.24
N LEU A 242 7.08 -24.71 -20.08
CA LEU A 242 7.48 -24.17 -18.80
C LEU A 242 6.68 -22.90 -18.47
N GLY A 243 6.09 -22.86 -17.27
CA GLY A 243 5.37 -21.68 -16.80
C GLY A 243 6.28 -20.45 -16.63
N ARG A 244 5.72 -19.25 -16.86
CA ARG A 244 6.44 -17.95 -16.83
C ARG A 244 7.32 -17.74 -15.59
N ALA A 245 6.84 -18.13 -14.41
CA ALA A 245 7.60 -18.03 -13.16
C ALA A 245 8.83 -18.96 -13.15
N ARG A 246 8.69 -20.16 -13.71
CA ARG A 246 9.80 -21.12 -13.84
C ARG A 246 10.84 -20.63 -14.84
N ILE A 247 10.41 -20.08 -15.97
CA ILE A 247 11.29 -19.45 -16.95
C ILE A 247 12.11 -18.33 -16.29
N ALA A 248 11.44 -17.41 -15.57
CA ALA A 248 12.11 -16.32 -14.87
C ALA A 248 13.15 -16.84 -13.86
N ALA A 249 12.82 -17.88 -13.08
CA ALA A 249 13.75 -18.50 -12.14
C ALA A 249 14.98 -19.09 -12.86
N ILE A 250 14.79 -19.83 -13.95
CA ILE A 250 15.89 -20.43 -14.73
C ILE A 250 16.85 -19.35 -15.27
N LEU A 251 16.31 -18.26 -15.83
CA LEU A 251 17.13 -17.16 -16.34
C LEU A 251 17.93 -16.49 -15.23
N ASN A 252 17.30 -16.23 -14.08
CA ASN A 252 17.94 -15.62 -12.92
C ASN A 252 19.02 -16.53 -12.31
N GLU A 253 18.76 -17.84 -12.20
CA GLU A 253 19.73 -18.85 -11.74
C GLU A 253 20.96 -18.92 -12.67
N ARG A 254 20.76 -18.70 -13.98
CA ARG A 254 21.82 -18.62 -14.98
C ARG A 254 22.48 -17.23 -15.09
N ASN A 255 22.11 -16.29 -14.22
CA ASN A 255 22.57 -14.89 -14.24
C ASN A 255 22.30 -14.16 -15.58
N GLN A 256 21.28 -14.59 -16.33
CA GLN A 256 20.80 -13.94 -17.55
C GLN A 256 19.79 -12.85 -17.20
N MET A 257 20.30 -11.73 -16.68
CA MET A 257 19.46 -10.63 -16.17
C MET A 257 18.91 -9.74 -17.29
N GLY A 258 17.82 -9.02 -17.01
CA GLY A 258 17.30 -7.95 -17.87
C GLY A 258 18.17 -6.68 -17.85
N ARG A 259 17.73 -5.62 -18.55
CA ARG A 259 18.44 -4.33 -18.59
C ARG A 259 18.74 -3.80 -17.19
N ARG A 260 19.89 -3.13 -17.02
CA ARG A 260 20.38 -2.63 -15.72
C ARG A 260 20.56 -3.73 -14.65
N LYS A 261 20.85 -4.97 -15.07
CA LYS A 261 21.04 -6.15 -14.20
C LYS A 261 19.81 -6.45 -13.32
N THR A 262 18.62 -6.22 -13.86
CA THR A 262 17.36 -6.48 -13.15
C THR A 262 16.95 -7.95 -13.29
N PRO A 263 16.52 -8.62 -12.20
CA PRO A 263 16.08 -10.02 -12.29
C PRO A 263 14.74 -10.13 -13.02
N TRP A 264 14.58 -11.21 -13.78
CA TRP A 264 13.33 -11.54 -14.45
C TRP A 264 12.23 -11.84 -13.45
N THR A 265 11.03 -11.37 -13.76
CA THR A 265 9.78 -11.72 -13.07
C THR A 265 8.87 -12.46 -14.05
N ALA A 266 7.89 -13.21 -13.54
CA ALA A 266 6.91 -13.91 -14.37
C ALA A 266 6.13 -12.94 -15.29
N ASP A 267 5.89 -11.72 -14.82
CA ASP A 267 5.22 -10.66 -15.57
C ASP A 267 6.13 -10.06 -16.65
N ALA A 268 7.43 -9.85 -16.36
CA ALA A 268 8.41 -9.45 -17.39
C ALA A 268 8.52 -10.50 -18.50
N VAL A 269 8.58 -11.79 -18.15
CA VAL A 269 8.53 -12.90 -19.12
C VAL A 269 7.21 -12.87 -19.90
N GLY A 270 6.08 -12.63 -19.24
CA GLY A 270 4.78 -12.48 -19.89
C GLY A 270 4.74 -11.33 -20.90
N ARG A 271 5.33 -10.17 -20.59
CA ARG A 271 5.45 -9.05 -21.54
C ARG A 271 6.28 -9.43 -22.77
N VAL A 272 7.35 -10.21 -22.59
CA VAL A 272 8.17 -10.69 -23.72
C VAL A 272 7.36 -11.63 -24.61
N LEU A 273 6.73 -12.66 -24.03
CA LEU A 273 5.97 -13.66 -24.78
C LEU A 273 4.74 -13.09 -25.51
N ASN A 274 4.17 -11.98 -25.04
CA ASN A 274 3.00 -11.35 -25.66
C ASN A 274 3.33 -10.24 -26.66
N ASN A 275 4.60 -9.87 -26.84
CA ASN A 275 4.97 -8.75 -27.70
C ASN A 275 5.19 -9.20 -29.15
N VAL A 276 4.22 -8.88 -30.01
CA VAL A 276 4.22 -9.25 -31.43
C VAL A 276 5.38 -8.67 -32.23
N LEU A 277 6.09 -7.67 -31.71
CA LEU A 277 7.29 -7.14 -32.35
C LEU A 277 8.38 -8.21 -32.53
N TYR A 278 8.45 -9.22 -31.67
CA TYR A 278 9.42 -10.30 -31.83
C TYR A 278 9.16 -11.19 -33.05
N ARG A 279 7.96 -11.11 -33.65
CA ARG A 279 7.64 -11.70 -34.96
C ARG A 279 7.90 -10.74 -36.13
N GLY A 280 8.42 -9.54 -35.87
CA GLY A 280 8.54 -8.48 -36.86
C GLY A 280 7.25 -7.66 -37.05
N ILE A 281 6.21 -7.82 -36.22
CA ILE A 281 4.96 -7.07 -36.36
C ILE A 281 4.99 -5.79 -35.53
N ILE A 282 4.91 -4.64 -36.20
CA ILE A 282 4.77 -3.33 -35.59
C ILE A 282 3.29 -3.03 -35.41
N LEU A 283 2.83 -2.97 -34.16
CA LEU A 283 1.43 -2.65 -33.82
C LEU A 283 1.36 -1.31 -33.08
N TYR A 284 0.71 -0.32 -33.68
CA TYR A 284 0.51 1.01 -33.10
C TYR A 284 -0.98 1.37 -33.02
N GLY A 285 -1.35 2.13 -32.00
CA GLY A 285 -2.72 2.61 -31.84
C GLY A 285 -3.68 1.68 -31.12
N ARG A 286 -3.21 0.55 -30.55
CA ARG A 286 -4.05 -0.40 -29.79
C ARG A 286 -4.82 0.23 -28.61
N TYR A 287 -4.28 1.30 -28.04
CA TYR A 287 -4.87 1.94 -26.88
C TYR A 287 -4.95 3.45 -27.04
N ILE A 288 -6.06 4.03 -26.59
CA ILE A 288 -6.26 5.46 -26.43
C ILE A 288 -5.91 5.80 -24.98
N TYR A 289 -5.05 6.81 -24.80
CA TYR A 289 -4.66 7.31 -23.49
C TYR A 289 -5.33 8.65 -23.27
N THR A 290 -6.12 8.74 -22.21
CA THR A 290 -6.82 9.96 -21.80
C THR A 290 -6.27 10.39 -20.45
N LYS A 291 -6.10 11.70 -20.25
CA LYS A 291 -5.60 12.25 -18.99
C LYS A 291 -6.75 12.97 -18.31
N ASP A 292 -7.02 12.65 -17.05
CA ASP A 292 -8.07 13.29 -16.26
C ASP A 292 -7.60 14.65 -15.67
N SER A 293 -8.51 15.33 -14.97
CA SER A 293 -8.26 16.62 -14.32
C SER A 293 -7.26 16.55 -13.15
N GLU A 294 -7.01 15.38 -12.60
CA GLU A 294 -6.05 15.14 -11.52
C GLU A 294 -4.66 14.75 -12.07
N GLY A 295 -4.60 14.48 -13.38
CA GLY A 295 -3.39 14.14 -14.10
C GLY A 295 -3.11 12.64 -14.19
N ASN A 296 -4.05 11.79 -13.78
CA ASN A 296 -3.97 10.35 -13.98
C ASN A 296 -4.26 10.00 -15.44
N TYR A 297 -3.61 8.95 -15.93
CA TYR A 297 -3.84 8.43 -17.28
C TYR A 297 -4.78 7.24 -17.21
N SER A 298 -5.93 7.33 -17.88
CA SER A 298 -6.74 6.18 -18.23
C SER A 298 -6.30 5.61 -19.58
N ARG A 299 -6.54 4.32 -19.78
CA ARG A 299 -6.22 3.61 -21.03
C ARG A 299 -7.43 2.82 -21.48
N GLU A 300 -7.92 3.15 -22.67
CA GLU A 300 -9.04 2.46 -23.31
C GLU A 300 -8.54 1.70 -24.53
N ALA A 301 -9.13 0.55 -24.84
CA ALA A 301 -8.82 -0.19 -26.06
C ALA A 301 -9.38 0.59 -27.25
N ALA A 302 -8.54 0.86 -28.25
CA ALA A 302 -9.02 1.42 -29.50
C ALA A 302 -9.70 0.32 -30.34
N PRO A 303 -10.72 0.65 -31.13
CA PRO A 303 -11.29 -0.29 -32.09
C PRO A 303 -10.21 -0.74 -33.10
N GLU A 304 -10.32 -1.96 -33.61
CA GLU A 304 -9.26 -2.59 -34.41
C GLU A 304 -8.97 -1.89 -35.74
N ASP A 305 -9.98 -1.22 -36.31
CA ASP A 305 -9.88 -0.38 -37.51
C ASP A 305 -8.95 0.84 -37.33
N ALA A 306 -8.78 1.32 -36.09
CA ALA A 306 -7.87 2.41 -35.77
C ALA A 306 -6.41 1.95 -35.61
N TRP A 307 -6.15 0.64 -35.63
CA TRP A 307 -4.81 0.09 -35.43
C TRP A 307 -3.99 0.21 -36.72
N VAL A 308 -2.73 0.58 -36.56
CA VAL A 308 -1.75 0.56 -37.66
C VAL A 308 -0.84 -0.64 -37.45
N ILE A 309 -0.88 -1.56 -38.40
CA ILE A 309 -0.13 -2.81 -38.39
C ILE A 309 0.82 -2.81 -39.57
N ALA A 310 2.10 -3.07 -39.33
CA ALA A 310 3.10 -3.24 -40.38
C ALA A 310 4.01 -4.43 -40.06
N TYR A 311 4.49 -5.11 -41.10
CA TYR A 311 5.41 -6.24 -40.97
C TYR A 311 6.82 -5.82 -41.41
N ALA A 312 7.80 -6.04 -40.54
CA ALA A 312 9.19 -5.70 -40.70
C ALA A 312 10.06 -6.91 -40.39
N GLU A 313 10.37 -7.71 -41.42
CA GLU A 313 11.13 -8.96 -41.29
C GLU A 313 12.48 -8.78 -40.58
N HIS A 314 13.21 -7.70 -40.89
CA HIS A 314 14.50 -7.37 -40.26
C HIS A 314 14.43 -7.14 -38.74
N LEU A 315 13.23 -6.98 -38.18
CA LEU A 315 13.01 -6.86 -36.74
C LEU A 315 12.65 -8.19 -36.08
N ALA A 316 12.28 -9.24 -36.83
CA ALA A 316 11.89 -10.50 -36.26
C ALA A 316 13.07 -11.16 -35.49
N ILE A 317 12.81 -11.56 -34.24
CA ILE A 317 13.76 -12.31 -33.41
C ILE A 317 13.35 -13.79 -33.34
N VAL A 318 12.05 -14.06 -33.45
CA VAL A 318 11.43 -15.38 -33.28
C VAL A 318 10.61 -15.69 -34.52
N ASP A 319 10.77 -16.90 -35.06
CA ASP A 319 9.97 -17.39 -36.18
C ASP A 319 8.54 -17.76 -35.73
N ASP A 320 7.64 -17.87 -36.69
CA ASP A 320 6.24 -18.18 -36.41
C ASP A 320 6.04 -19.55 -35.77
N VAL A 321 6.90 -20.53 -36.09
CA VAL A 321 6.81 -21.91 -35.54
C VAL A 321 7.09 -21.90 -34.04
N VAL A 322 8.18 -21.26 -33.61
CA VAL A 322 8.56 -21.11 -32.21
C VAL A 322 7.57 -20.21 -31.48
N TRP A 323 7.06 -19.16 -32.13
CA TRP A 323 6.03 -18.30 -31.55
C TRP A 323 4.75 -19.09 -31.23
N GLU A 324 4.23 -19.85 -32.19
CA GLU A 324 3.02 -20.65 -32.01
C GLU A 324 3.25 -21.78 -30.99
N ALA A 325 4.43 -22.41 -30.97
CA ALA A 325 4.78 -23.40 -29.95
C ALA A 325 4.88 -22.82 -28.54
N ALA A 326 5.34 -21.56 -28.40
CA ALA A 326 5.45 -20.85 -27.13
C ALA A 326 4.13 -20.24 -26.65
N ARG A 327 3.09 -20.22 -27.49
CA ARG A 327 1.76 -19.79 -27.04
C ARG A 327 1.32 -20.71 -25.91
N PRO A 328 0.74 -20.16 -24.83
CA PRO A 328 0.16 -20.99 -23.80
C PRO A 328 -0.90 -21.88 -24.46
N LYS A 329 -0.66 -23.19 -24.53
CA LYS A 329 -1.70 -24.16 -24.85
C LYS A 329 -2.79 -23.90 -23.82
N ARG A 330 -3.98 -23.49 -24.26
CA ARG A 330 -5.13 -23.40 -23.37
C ARG A 330 -5.26 -24.79 -22.75
N ARG A 331 -4.86 -24.96 -21.49
CA ARG A 331 -5.26 -26.14 -20.74
C ARG A 331 -6.78 -26.06 -20.72
N THR A 332 -7.41 -26.92 -21.51
CA THR A 332 -8.83 -27.23 -21.44
C THR A 332 -9.09 -27.87 -20.08
N ALA A 333 -9.15 -27.03 -19.05
CA ALA A 333 -9.66 -27.32 -17.73
C ALA A 333 -9.80 -25.98 -16.98
N ARG A 334 -11.06 -25.62 -16.69
CA ARG A 334 -11.58 -24.41 -16.01
C ARG A 334 -12.16 -23.34 -16.95
N THR A 335 -13.13 -23.74 -17.75
CA THR A 335 -14.38 -22.97 -17.82
C THR A 335 -15.13 -23.15 -16.49
N ASP A 336 -15.88 -22.12 -16.10
CA ASP A 336 -16.88 -22.12 -15.01
C ASP A 336 -16.35 -22.00 -13.58
N GLY A 337 -15.46 -21.04 -13.36
CA GLY A 337 -15.32 -20.43 -12.05
C GLY A 337 -14.90 -18.99 -12.22
N GLU A 338 -15.64 -18.07 -11.60
CA GLU A 338 -15.23 -16.68 -11.40
C GLU A 338 -13.73 -16.60 -11.07
N PRO A 339 -13.02 -15.52 -11.47
CA PRO A 339 -11.67 -15.31 -11.02
C PRO A 339 -11.63 -15.46 -9.51
N LYS A 340 -10.93 -16.49 -8.99
CA LYS A 340 -10.65 -16.61 -7.56
C LYS A 340 -9.63 -15.55 -7.15
N SER A 341 -9.96 -14.27 -7.34
CA SER A 341 -9.29 -13.14 -6.69
C SER A 341 -9.90 -12.84 -5.31
N ALA A 342 -11.00 -13.48 -4.93
CA ALA A 342 -11.60 -13.36 -3.60
C ALA A 342 -10.99 -14.31 -2.55
N ARG A 343 -9.66 -14.51 -2.52
CA ARG A 343 -9.03 -14.92 -1.25
C ARG A 343 -8.80 -13.63 -0.48
N GLY A 344 -9.72 -13.35 0.46
CA GLY A 344 -9.72 -12.14 1.28
C GLY A 344 -8.32 -11.76 1.75
N GLN A 345 -8.03 -10.45 1.72
CA GLN A 345 -6.76 -9.91 2.20
C GLN A 345 -6.59 -10.30 3.67
N PHE A 346 -5.56 -11.06 4.04
CA PHE A 346 -5.22 -11.34 5.44
C PHE A 346 -4.87 -10.05 6.19
N LEU A 347 -5.00 -10.01 7.53
CA LEU A 347 -4.84 -8.79 8.35
C LEU A 347 -3.53 -8.05 8.03
N LEU A 348 -2.42 -8.77 7.94
CA LEU A 348 -1.09 -8.19 7.71
C LEU A 348 -0.59 -8.30 6.27
N SER A 349 -1.50 -8.48 5.30
CA SER A 349 -1.14 -8.47 3.88
C SER A 349 -0.39 -7.18 3.54
N GLU A 350 0.72 -7.32 2.81
CA GLU A 350 1.59 -6.21 2.41
C GLU A 350 2.32 -5.46 3.55
N LEU A 351 2.01 -5.71 4.82
CA LEU A 351 2.67 -5.05 5.95
C LEU A 351 3.92 -5.80 6.43
N VAL A 352 3.98 -7.11 6.21
CA VAL A 352 5.10 -7.94 6.67
C VAL A 352 6.32 -7.80 5.75
N ARG A 353 7.48 -7.50 6.32
CA ARG A 353 8.76 -7.29 5.63
C ARG A 353 9.76 -8.38 5.97
N CYS A 354 10.58 -8.76 4.98
CA CYS A 354 11.63 -9.75 5.18
C CYS A 354 12.79 -9.15 5.99
N PRO A 355 13.23 -9.79 7.09
CA PRO A 355 14.33 -9.27 7.92
C PRO A 355 15.70 -9.25 7.21
N THR A 356 15.84 -9.88 6.05
CA THR A 356 17.11 -10.00 5.31
C THR A 356 17.20 -9.06 4.11
N CYS A 357 16.10 -8.83 3.40
CA CYS A 357 16.10 -8.05 2.16
C CYS A 357 15.07 -6.92 2.12
N ASP A 358 14.33 -6.72 3.21
CA ASP A 358 13.28 -5.71 3.41
C ASP A 358 12.13 -5.70 2.39
N ARG A 359 12.11 -6.65 1.44
CA ARG A 359 10.97 -6.84 0.54
C ARG A 359 9.77 -7.40 1.29
N HIS A 360 8.58 -7.08 0.78
CA HIS A 360 7.32 -7.64 1.26
C HIS A 360 7.36 -9.17 1.32
N MET A 361 6.77 -9.72 2.37
CA MET A 361 6.49 -11.14 2.48
C MET A 361 5.09 -11.41 1.93
N VAL A 362 4.94 -12.49 1.15
CA VAL A 362 3.66 -12.90 0.58
C VAL A 362 3.04 -14.02 1.41
N CYS A 363 1.71 -14.03 1.47
CA CYS A 363 0.95 -15.11 2.09
C CYS A 363 0.84 -16.29 1.11
N MET A 364 1.38 -17.43 1.50
CA MET A 364 1.20 -18.68 0.75
C MET A 364 0.03 -19.46 1.33
N GLY A 365 -0.86 -19.91 0.43
CA GLY A 365 -2.05 -20.68 0.79
C GLY A 365 -1.71 -22.06 1.36
N GLY A 366 -2.33 -22.40 2.49
CA GLY A 366 -2.20 -23.66 3.21
C GLY A 366 -3.04 -23.61 4.50
N ARG A 367 -3.17 -24.73 5.22
CA ARG A 367 -3.71 -24.74 6.59
C ARG A 367 -2.63 -25.31 7.52
N PRO A 368 -1.87 -24.46 8.26
CA PRO A 368 -2.00 -22.99 8.37
C PRO A 368 -1.35 -22.21 7.22
N SER A 369 -1.85 -21.00 6.96
CA SER A 369 -1.26 -20.00 6.04
C SER A 369 0.09 -19.51 6.57
N ARG A 370 1.00 -19.13 5.66
CA ARG A 370 2.36 -18.69 6.05
C ARG A 370 2.84 -17.46 5.29
N PHE A 371 3.59 -16.60 5.97
CA PHE A 371 4.36 -15.52 5.35
C PHE A 371 5.70 -16.05 4.84
N VAL A 372 6.01 -15.79 3.57
CA VAL A 372 7.29 -16.15 2.93
C VAL A 372 7.90 -14.94 2.23
N CYS A 373 9.23 -14.84 2.19
CA CYS A 373 9.90 -13.74 1.49
C CYS A 373 9.60 -13.82 -0.01
N SER A 374 9.04 -12.75 -0.60
CA SER A 374 8.75 -12.69 -2.04
C SER A 374 9.99 -12.90 -2.91
N GLY A 375 11.11 -12.27 -2.54
CA GLY A 375 12.41 -12.41 -3.23
C GLY A 375 12.98 -13.83 -3.12
N HIS A 376 12.74 -14.53 -2.02
CA HIS A 376 13.14 -15.94 -1.94
C HIS A 376 12.17 -16.85 -2.71
N ASN A 377 10.87 -16.56 -2.65
CA ASN A 377 9.83 -17.44 -3.15
C ASN A 377 9.73 -17.42 -4.69
N TYR A 378 9.72 -16.23 -5.30
CA TYR A 378 9.42 -16.09 -6.72
C TYR A 378 10.63 -16.09 -7.63
N ASN A 379 11.74 -15.48 -7.21
CA ASN A 379 12.90 -15.26 -8.08
C ASN A 379 14.24 -15.65 -7.44
N LYS A 380 14.22 -16.27 -6.24
CA LYS A 380 15.41 -16.74 -5.50
C LYS A 380 16.48 -15.65 -5.28
N SER A 381 16.11 -14.37 -5.35
CA SER A 381 17.00 -13.23 -5.18
C SER A 381 17.33 -12.91 -3.71
N CYS A 382 16.80 -13.68 -2.76
CA CYS A 382 17.04 -13.54 -1.33
C CYS A 382 17.33 -14.90 -0.71
N ALA A 383 18.34 -14.97 0.16
CA ALA A 383 18.73 -16.19 0.86
C ALA A 383 17.76 -16.60 1.98
N ASN A 384 16.81 -15.75 2.37
CA ASN A 384 15.86 -16.04 3.44
C ASN A 384 14.80 -17.08 3.02
N ALA A 385 15.12 -18.35 3.27
CA ALA A 385 14.21 -19.47 3.05
C ALA A 385 13.19 -19.69 4.19
N ARG A 386 13.20 -18.86 5.23
CA ARG A 386 12.33 -19.05 6.39
C ARG A 386 10.90 -18.58 6.09
N SER A 387 9.93 -19.32 6.63
CA SER A 387 8.51 -18.99 6.58
C SER A 387 7.93 -18.87 7.99
N TRP A 388 7.01 -17.94 8.16
CA TRP A 388 6.35 -17.66 9.45
C TRP A 388 4.91 -18.12 9.40
N ASP A 389 4.44 -18.73 10.49
CA ASP A 389 3.02 -19.03 10.64
C ASP A 389 2.24 -17.71 10.73
N MET A 390 1.21 -17.57 9.90
CA MET A 390 0.47 -16.31 9.80
C MET A 390 -0.22 -15.96 11.12
N GLY A 391 -0.89 -16.94 11.73
CA GLY A 391 -1.61 -16.72 12.98
C GLY A 391 -0.66 -16.29 14.10
N TRP A 392 0.55 -16.84 14.15
CA TRP A 392 1.53 -16.46 15.18
C TRP A 392 1.98 -15.00 15.04
N VAL A 393 2.20 -14.55 13.80
CA VAL A 393 2.61 -13.16 13.55
C VAL A 393 1.44 -12.22 13.82
N GLU A 394 0.23 -12.55 13.37
CA GLU A 394 -0.97 -11.74 13.60
C GLU A 394 -1.31 -11.62 15.09
N THR A 395 -1.38 -12.72 15.83
CA THR A 395 -1.58 -12.71 17.28
C THR A 395 -0.50 -11.90 17.99
N GLY A 396 0.76 -12.05 17.58
CA GLY A 396 1.85 -11.29 18.19
C GLY A 396 1.76 -9.79 17.92
N VAL A 397 1.37 -9.37 16.72
CA VAL A 397 1.14 -7.96 16.39
C VAL A 397 -0.04 -7.39 17.18
N LEU A 398 -1.17 -8.10 17.25
CA LEU A 398 -2.34 -7.64 18.02
C LEU A 398 -2.02 -7.46 19.50
N ARG A 399 -1.24 -8.38 20.09
CA ARG A 399 -0.79 -8.26 21.48
C ARG A 399 0.15 -7.07 21.69
N LEU A 400 1.07 -6.83 20.76
CA LEU A 400 1.96 -5.67 20.84
C LEU A 400 1.19 -4.37 20.71
N LEU A 401 0.20 -4.29 19.81
CA LEU A 401 -0.68 -3.13 19.68
C LEU A 401 -1.48 -2.89 20.96
N ALA A 402 -2.08 -3.93 21.54
CA ALA A 402 -2.80 -3.79 22.81
C ALA A 402 -1.87 -3.28 23.93
N GLY A 403 -0.66 -3.82 24.05
CA GLY A 403 0.32 -3.35 25.03
C GLY A 403 0.75 -1.90 24.83
N VAL A 404 0.74 -1.39 23.60
CA VAL A 404 1.00 0.03 23.32
C VAL A 404 -0.14 0.92 23.81
N LEU A 405 -1.38 0.44 23.70
CA LEU A 405 -2.56 1.17 24.16
C LEU A 405 -2.77 1.08 25.69
N ASP A 406 -2.16 0.11 26.36
CA ASP A 406 -2.19 0.01 27.83
C ASP A 406 -1.18 0.98 28.49
N ASP A 407 -0.18 1.48 27.76
CA ASP A 407 0.82 2.44 28.28
C ASP A 407 0.50 3.87 27.88
N ALA A 408 -0.05 4.63 28.83
CA ALA A 408 -0.42 6.03 28.67
C ALA A 408 0.73 6.92 28.18
N SER A 409 1.98 6.60 28.51
CA SER A 409 3.13 7.37 28.05
C SER A 409 3.33 7.28 26.53
N LEU A 410 2.85 6.21 25.90
CA LEU A 410 3.04 5.96 24.47
C LEU A 410 2.06 6.73 23.59
N TYR A 411 0.85 7.03 24.09
CA TYR A 411 -0.17 7.80 23.35
C TYR A 411 -0.45 9.20 23.91
N ALA A 412 0.11 9.58 25.07
CA ALA A 412 -0.03 10.93 25.62
C ALA A 412 0.41 12.06 24.64
N PRO A 413 1.51 11.94 23.88
CA PRO A 413 1.88 12.96 22.88
C PRO A 413 0.83 13.13 21.78
N TYR A 414 0.17 12.04 21.38
CA TYR A 414 -0.92 12.08 20.40
C TYR A 414 -2.12 12.85 20.94
N LEU A 415 -2.54 12.59 22.19
CA LEU A 415 -3.66 13.30 22.81
C LEU A 415 -3.37 14.80 22.99
N ALA A 416 -2.15 15.14 23.39
CA ALA A 416 -1.71 16.53 23.54
C ALA A 416 -1.77 17.29 22.19
N ARG A 417 -1.30 16.64 21.11
CA ARG A 417 -1.36 17.21 19.76
C ARG A 417 -2.80 17.37 19.26
N LEU A 418 -3.62 16.34 19.40
CA LEU A 418 -5.04 16.38 19.01
C LEU A 418 -5.74 17.56 19.72
N GLY A 419 -5.48 17.72 21.03
CA GLY A 419 -5.94 18.86 21.82
C GLY A 419 -5.49 20.21 21.25
N ALA A 420 -4.21 20.34 20.88
CA ALA A 420 -3.67 21.56 20.29
C ALA A 420 -4.27 21.88 18.91
N GLU A 421 -4.51 20.86 18.07
CA GLU A 421 -5.15 21.03 16.75
C GLU A 421 -6.61 21.47 16.89
N ALA A 422 -7.38 20.87 17.80
CA ALA A 422 -8.74 21.32 18.08
C ALA A 422 -8.77 22.74 18.66
N ALA A 423 -7.82 23.10 19.52
CA ALA A 423 -7.70 24.46 20.04
C ALA A 423 -7.40 25.48 18.92
N ARG A 424 -6.51 25.14 17.98
CA ARG A 424 -6.24 25.97 16.79
C ARG A 424 -7.47 26.10 15.90
N ALA A 425 -8.13 24.99 15.56
CA ALA A 425 -9.34 25.00 14.75
C ALA A 425 -10.46 25.82 15.40
N ALA A 426 -10.61 25.73 16.72
CA ALA A 426 -11.55 26.57 17.47
C ALA A 426 -11.18 28.06 17.41
N SER A 427 -9.90 28.40 17.54
CA SER A 427 -9.38 29.77 17.43
C SER A 427 -9.59 30.34 16.02
N ASP A 428 -9.33 29.56 14.98
CA ASP A 428 -9.52 29.96 13.57
C ASP A 428 -11.01 30.15 13.26
N ALA A 429 -11.87 29.25 13.76
CA ALA A 429 -13.31 29.37 13.63
C ALA A 429 -13.84 30.63 14.35
N ALA A 430 -13.34 30.93 15.55
CA ALA A 430 -13.67 32.14 16.28
C ALA A 430 -13.23 33.40 15.52
N SER A 431 -11.98 33.45 15.04
CA SER A 431 -11.44 34.58 14.27
C SER A 431 -12.21 34.82 12.97
N ARG A 432 -12.58 33.75 12.27
CA ARG A 432 -13.40 33.82 11.05
C ARG A 432 -14.81 34.30 11.35
N ARG A 433 -15.42 33.84 12.45
CA ARG A 433 -16.73 34.30 12.92
C ARG A 433 -16.69 35.79 13.23
N ASP A 434 -15.70 36.25 13.99
CA ASP A 434 -15.52 37.68 14.32
C ASP A 434 -15.36 38.54 13.07
N GLY A 435 -14.59 38.08 12.09
CA GLY A 435 -14.44 38.77 10.81
C GLY A 435 -15.76 38.91 10.04
N LEU A 436 -16.58 37.85 10.01
CA LEU A 436 -17.90 37.86 9.37
C LEU A 436 -18.90 38.73 10.14
N VAL A 437 -18.88 38.71 11.47
CA VAL A 437 -19.70 39.59 12.32
C VAL A 437 -19.38 41.06 12.01
N ARG A 438 -18.10 41.45 11.98
CA ARG A 438 -17.71 42.83 11.63
C ARG A 438 -18.17 43.23 10.23
N GLN A 439 -18.10 42.33 9.25
CA GLN A 439 -18.57 42.59 7.88
C GLN A 439 -20.09 42.74 7.81
N ARG A 440 -20.84 41.91 8.55
CA ARG A 440 -22.29 42.04 8.68
C ARG A 440 -22.66 43.39 9.28
N ASP A 441 -22.06 43.75 10.41
CA ASP A 441 -22.39 44.98 11.15
C ASP A 441 -22.10 46.22 10.31
N ALA A 442 -21.00 46.23 9.55
CA ALA A 442 -20.68 47.31 8.60
C ALA A 442 -21.72 47.42 7.46
N LEU A 443 -22.14 46.29 6.87
CA LEU A 443 -23.15 46.27 5.81
C LEU A 443 -24.54 46.65 6.32
N GLU A 444 -24.89 46.27 7.56
CA GLU A 444 -26.13 46.69 8.22
C GLU A 444 -26.10 48.20 8.50
N ALA A 445 -25.00 48.74 9.01
CA ALA A 445 -24.85 50.19 9.19
C ALA A 445 -24.97 50.96 7.87
N GLU A 446 -24.35 50.47 6.78
CA GLU A 446 -24.50 51.05 5.43
C GLU A 446 -25.91 50.92 4.84
N LEU A 447 -26.65 49.88 5.23
CA LEU A 447 -28.04 49.69 4.83
C LEU A 447 -28.93 50.68 5.57
N VAL A 448 -28.75 50.83 6.89
CA VAL A 448 -29.46 51.81 7.72
C VAL A 448 -29.18 53.25 7.24
N ALA A 449 -27.91 53.60 6.99
CA ALA A 449 -27.54 54.92 6.48
C ALA A 449 -28.18 55.24 5.11
N SER A 450 -28.48 54.21 4.30
CA SER A 450 -29.15 54.43 3.01
C SER A 450 -30.63 54.84 3.13
N PHE A 451 -31.21 54.85 4.34
CA PHE A 451 -32.55 55.39 4.62
C PHE A 451 -32.56 56.89 4.95
N ASP A 452 -31.39 57.51 5.09
CA ASP A 452 -31.25 58.97 5.21
C ASP A 452 -31.39 59.63 3.83
N ASP A 453 -32.22 60.67 3.74
CA ASP A 453 -32.52 61.40 2.51
C ASP A 453 -31.28 62.09 1.95
N ALA A 454 -30.34 62.54 2.81
CA ALA A 454 -29.07 63.14 2.38
C ALA A 454 -28.16 62.15 1.63
N TYR A 455 -28.32 60.84 1.86
CA TYR A 455 -27.54 59.79 1.19
C TYR A 455 -28.11 59.36 -0.16
N THR A 456 -29.35 59.77 -0.46
CA THR A 456 -30.08 59.34 -1.67
C THR A 456 -30.43 60.50 -2.59
N GLU A 457 -29.99 61.71 -2.25
CA GLU A 457 -30.17 62.92 -3.03
C GLU A 457 -29.59 62.76 -4.46
N GLY A 458 -30.39 63.10 -5.47
CA GLY A 458 -30.02 62.97 -6.88
C GLY A 458 -30.11 61.55 -7.47
N LEU A 459 -30.54 60.54 -6.71
CA LEU A 459 -30.73 59.17 -7.21
C LEU A 459 -32.22 58.84 -7.44
N GLU A 460 -32.51 58.18 -8.56
CA GLU A 460 -33.86 57.70 -8.83
C GLU A 460 -34.29 56.57 -7.86
N LYS A 461 -35.57 56.58 -7.45
CA LYS A 461 -36.15 55.64 -6.48
C LYS A 461 -35.86 54.17 -6.79
N HIS A 462 -35.87 53.79 -8.08
CA HIS A 462 -35.62 52.42 -8.51
C HIS A 462 -34.15 51.98 -8.28
N ILE A 463 -33.20 52.92 -8.34
CA ILE A 463 -31.77 52.68 -8.08
C ILE A 463 -31.53 52.48 -6.58
N VAL A 464 -32.14 53.32 -5.74
CA VAL A 464 -32.06 53.21 -4.27
C VAL A 464 -32.60 51.85 -3.79
N LEU A 465 -33.75 51.41 -4.31
CA LEU A 465 -34.32 50.09 -4.01
C LEU A 465 -33.39 48.94 -4.41
N LYS A 466 -32.72 49.05 -5.57
CA LYS A 466 -31.74 48.05 -6.04
C LYS A 466 -30.51 47.97 -5.13
N ILE A 467 -30.00 49.11 -4.66
CA ILE A 467 -28.88 49.18 -3.71
C ILE A 467 -29.25 48.53 -2.37
N ARG A 468 -30.41 48.87 -1.81
CA ARG A 468 -30.91 48.30 -0.55
C ARG A 468 -31.10 46.79 -0.64
N LYS A 469 -31.79 46.30 -1.69
CA LYS A 469 -31.93 44.85 -1.95
C LYS A 469 -30.57 44.16 -2.08
N GLY A 470 -29.62 44.78 -2.77
CA GLY A 470 -28.26 44.25 -2.92
C GLY A 470 -27.48 44.17 -1.60
N LYS A 471 -27.66 45.14 -0.70
CA LYS A 471 -27.05 45.13 0.65
C LYS A 471 -27.72 44.10 1.55
N GLN A 472 -29.06 44.04 1.56
CA GLN A 472 -29.81 43.03 2.32
C GLN A 472 -29.41 41.60 1.93
N ALA A 473 -29.33 41.32 0.62
CA ALA A 473 -28.90 40.00 0.14
C ALA A 473 -27.47 39.63 0.58
N LYS A 474 -26.57 40.61 0.74
CA LYS A 474 -25.22 40.37 1.27
C LYS A 474 -25.22 40.10 2.77
N VAL A 475 -26.04 40.81 3.54
CA VAL A 475 -26.26 40.57 4.97
C VAL A 475 -26.80 39.15 5.18
N ASP A 476 -27.84 38.78 4.42
CA ASP A 476 -28.44 37.43 4.47
C ASP A 476 -27.41 36.34 4.12
N ALA A 477 -26.57 36.58 3.10
CA ALA A 477 -25.50 35.66 2.72
C ALA A 477 -24.42 35.51 3.80
N ILE A 478 -24.08 36.58 4.54
CA ILE A 478 -23.14 36.50 5.66
C ILE A 478 -23.78 35.79 6.86
N ASN A 479 -25.05 36.04 7.14
CA ASN A 479 -25.80 35.34 8.18
C ASN A 479 -25.88 33.82 7.91
N GLY A 480 -26.06 33.41 6.65
CA GLY A 480 -25.95 32.01 6.24
C GLY A 480 -24.59 31.40 6.59
N LYS A 481 -23.49 32.10 6.25
CA LYS A 481 -22.13 31.67 6.60
C LYS A 481 -21.88 31.62 8.12
N LEU A 482 -22.46 32.54 8.88
CA LEU A 482 -22.36 32.56 10.34
C LEU A 482 -23.16 31.42 11.01
N ALA A 483 -24.22 30.93 10.35
CA ALA A 483 -24.97 29.76 10.80
C ALA A 483 -24.21 28.45 10.52
N GLU A 484 -23.44 28.37 9.44
CA GLU A 484 -22.56 27.22 9.12
C GLU A 484 -21.36 27.11 10.07
N ILE A 485 -20.81 28.25 10.52
CA ILE A 485 -19.76 28.30 11.55
C ILE A 485 -20.42 28.09 12.92
N GLY A 486 -20.78 26.84 13.22
CA GLY A 486 -21.36 26.42 14.49
C GLY A 486 -20.53 26.86 15.70
N SER A 487 -21.17 26.92 16.88
CA SER A 487 -20.57 27.42 18.12
C SER A 487 -19.23 26.71 18.43
N PRO A 488 -18.12 27.45 18.64
CA PRO A 488 -16.78 26.86 18.67
C PRO A 488 -16.52 26.20 20.03
N ARG A 489 -16.95 24.95 20.18
CA ARG A 489 -16.50 24.06 21.26
C ARG A 489 -16.35 22.64 20.76
N VAL A 490 -15.35 22.41 19.91
CA VAL A 490 -14.76 21.06 19.83
C VAL A 490 -13.78 20.95 21.00
N VAL A 491 -14.31 20.72 22.19
CA VAL A 491 -13.47 20.29 23.32
C VAL A 491 -13.25 18.80 23.12
N ILE A 492 -12.02 18.41 22.83
CA ILE A 492 -11.64 17.00 22.88
C ILE A 492 -11.68 16.60 24.36
N ASP A 493 -12.64 15.74 24.70
CA ASP A 493 -12.67 15.08 26.00
C ASP A 493 -11.55 14.04 26.07
N VAL A 494 -10.44 14.44 26.69
CA VAL A 494 -9.26 13.59 26.86
C VAL A 494 -9.59 12.37 27.72
N ALA A 495 -10.42 12.51 28.75
CA ALA A 495 -10.78 11.42 29.64
C ALA A 495 -11.59 10.36 28.89
N ARG A 496 -12.60 10.79 28.12
CA ARG A 496 -13.38 9.88 27.26
C ARG A 496 -12.49 9.20 26.22
N ARG A 497 -11.53 9.93 25.62
CA ARG A 497 -10.62 9.35 24.63
C ARG A 497 -9.69 8.28 25.24
N VAL A 498 -9.24 8.48 26.49
CA VAL A 498 -8.45 7.48 27.22
C VAL A 498 -9.29 6.23 27.48
N GLU A 499 -10.55 6.38 27.87
CA GLU A 499 -11.48 5.27 28.07
C GLU A 499 -11.73 4.49 26.76
N GLU A 500 -11.95 5.19 25.65
CA GLU A 500 -12.09 4.60 24.31
C GLU A 500 -10.83 3.79 23.91
N LEU A 501 -9.64 4.31 24.19
CA LEU A 501 -8.36 3.61 23.90
C LEU A 501 -8.18 2.36 24.79
N GLY A 502 -8.59 2.42 26.05
CA GLY A 502 -8.60 1.25 26.95
C GLY A 502 -9.61 0.17 26.52
N GLY A 503 -10.77 0.60 26.02
CA GLY A 503 -11.76 -0.28 25.39
C GLY A 503 -11.20 -0.97 24.15
N LEU A 504 -10.52 -0.21 23.28
CA LEU A 504 -9.86 -0.74 22.08
C LEU A 504 -8.73 -1.72 22.44
N ALA A 505 -7.91 -1.43 23.46
CA ALA A 505 -6.87 -2.34 23.95
C ALA A 505 -7.47 -3.69 24.39
N SER A 506 -8.59 -3.65 25.09
CA SER A 506 -9.30 -4.85 25.55
C SER A 506 -9.86 -5.66 24.38
N ALA A 507 -10.48 -5.00 23.40
CA ALA A 507 -10.97 -5.64 22.18
C ALA A 507 -9.84 -6.31 21.38
N LEU A 508 -8.68 -5.63 21.22
CA LEU A 508 -7.51 -6.21 20.55
C LEU A 508 -6.96 -7.45 21.27
N ARG A 509 -7.02 -7.48 22.60
CA ARG A 509 -6.63 -8.66 23.40
C ARG A 509 -7.57 -9.83 23.17
N GLU A 510 -8.89 -9.59 23.14
CA GLU A 510 -9.91 -10.60 22.88
C GLU A 510 -9.73 -11.22 21.48
N LEU A 511 -9.56 -10.38 20.46
CA LEU A 511 -9.28 -10.82 19.08
C LEU A 511 -7.98 -11.64 18.96
N SER A 512 -6.96 -11.30 19.76
CA SER A 512 -5.72 -12.08 19.82
C SER A 512 -5.92 -13.48 20.43
N GLY A 513 -6.99 -13.69 21.21
CA GLY A 513 -7.35 -14.94 21.87
C GLY A 513 -8.19 -15.88 21.01
N GLU A 514 -9.07 -15.34 20.15
CA GLU A 514 -10.02 -16.08 19.32
C GLU A 514 -9.43 -16.60 18.00
N GLY A 515 -8.33 -16.01 17.53
CA GLY A 515 -7.43 -16.64 16.56
C GLY A 515 -7.63 -16.27 15.08
N ALA A 516 -8.50 -15.32 14.73
CA ALA A 516 -8.50 -14.59 13.47
C ALA A 516 -9.55 -13.48 13.49
N ILE A 517 -9.29 -12.36 12.79
CA ILE A 517 -10.36 -11.40 12.42
C ILE A 517 -11.10 -11.99 11.22
N ASP A 518 -12.44 -12.05 11.27
CA ASP A 518 -13.25 -12.49 10.14
C ASP A 518 -13.39 -11.39 9.08
N LEU A 519 -12.46 -11.40 8.13
CA LEU A 519 -12.38 -10.46 7.01
C LEU A 519 -13.45 -10.73 5.94
N GLY A 520 -14.35 -11.70 6.15
CA GLY A 520 -15.53 -11.92 5.31
C GLY A 520 -16.72 -11.02 5.67
N THR A 521 -16.63 -10.26 6.78
CA THR A 521 -17.67 -9.33 7.23
C THR A 521 -17.25 -7.87 7.00
N PRO A 522 -18.19 -6.96 6.67
CA PRO A 522 -17.88 -5.53 6.54
C PRO A 522 -17.22 -4.93 7.79
N GLN A 523 -17.68 -5.35 8.98
CA GLN A 523 -17.13 -4.91 10.27
C GLN A 523 -15.70 -5.42 10.47
N GLY A 524 -15.42 -6.66 10.06
CA GLY A 524 -14.07 -7.22 10.10
C GLY A 524 -13.11 -6.54 9.12
N GLU A 525 -13.57 -6.18 7.92
CA GLU A 525 -12.77 -5.40 6.96
C GLU A 525 -12.48 -3.98 7.47
N GLU A 526 -13.48 -3.31 8.04
CA GLU A 526 -13.33 -1.97 8.64
C GLU A 526 -12.30 -2.00 9.79
N LEU A 527 -12.45 -2.96 10.70
CA LEU A 527 -11.52 -3.16 11.82
C LEU A 527 -10.10 -3.48 11.34
N ALA A 528 -9.96 -4.34 10.33
CA ALA A 528 -8.66 -4.64 9.75
C ALA A 528 -8.04 -3.43 9.04
N GLY A 529 -8.86 -2.62 8.35
CA GLY A 529 -8.43 -1.34 7.77
C GLY A 529 -7.89 -0.38 8.83
N ALA A 530 -8.62 -0.23 9.94
CA ALA A 530 -8.19 0.59 11.07
C ALA A 530 -6.86 0.09 11.67
N ILE A 531 -6.72 -1.23 11.91
CA ILE A 531 -5.48 -1.81 12.42
C ILE A 531 -4.32 -1.61 11.43
N ARG A 532 -4.54 -1.82 10.13
CA ARG A 532 -3.51 -1.61 9.10
C ARG A 532 -3.04 -0.16 9.04
N ALA A 533 -3.93 0.81 9.22
CA ALA A 533 -3.58 2.23 9.23
C ALA A 533 -2.59 2.59 10.35
N LEU A 534 -2.58 1.82 11.45
CA LEU A 534 -1.64 2.01 12.57
C LEU A 534 -0.26 1.42 12.28
N ILE A 535 -0.15 0.50 11.32
CA ILE A 535 1.04 -0.32 11.10
C ILE A 535 1.75 0.15 9.83
N ARG A 536 2.99 0.58 9.97
CA ARG A 536 3.86 0.93 8.84
C ARG A 536 4.57 -0.30 8.27
N ARG A 537 5.12 -1.15 9.15
CA ARG A 537 5.71 -2.44 8.77
C ARG A 537 5.80 -3.39 9.96
N VAL A 538 5.82 -4.69 9.66
CA VAL A 538 6.04 -5.78 10.62
C VAL A 538 7.25 -6.59 10.20
N VAL A 539 8.25 -6.75 11.05
CA VAL A 539 9.44 -7.57 10.78
C VAL A 539 9.50 -8.75 11.75
N PRO A 540 9.14 -9.97 11.30
CA PRO A 540 9.26 -11.17 12.12
C PRO A 540 10.68 -11.74 12.06
N THR A 541 11.21 -12.07 13.25
CA THR A 541 12.54 -12.66 13.47
C THR A 541 12.45 -13.84 14.45
N PRO A 542 13.43 -14.75 14.45
CA PRO A 542 13.40 -15.87 15.38
C PRO A 542 13.58 -15.36 16.81
N ASP A 543 12.72 -15.78 17.73
CA ASP A 543 12.98 -15.49 19.14
C ASP A 543 14.22 -16.29 19.61
N PRO A 544 15.25 -15.66 20.19
CA PRO A 544 16.46 -16.37 20.61
C PRO A 544 16.24 -17.36 21.76
N GLY A 545 15.24 -17.09 22.61
CA GLY A 545 14.98 -17.83 23.86
C GLY A 545 13.93 -18.94 23.76
N SER A 546 13.15 -19.00 22.67
CA SER A 546 12.01 -19.91 22.55
C SER A 546 11.76 -20.36 21.10
N HIS A 547 10.70 -21.16 20.89
CA HIS A 547 10.17 -21.48 19.56
C HIS A 547 9.27 -20.37 18.98
N GLY A 548 9.19 -19.22 19.66
CA GLY A 548 8.35 -18.09 19.30
C GLY A 548 8.89 -17.25 18.14
N VAL A 549 8.14 -16.21 17.83
CA VAL A 549 8.50 -15.16 16.88
C VAL A 549 8.76 -13.87 17.65
N HIS A 550 9.92 -13.27 17.43
CA HIS A 550 10.19 -11.90 17.85
C HIS A 550 9.71 -10.96 16.75
N ILE A 551 8.86 -10.00 17.11
CA ILE A 551 8.23 -9.07 16.17
C ILE A 551 8.78 -7.68 16.45
N GLU A 552 9.35 -7.06 15.42
CA GLU A 552 9.55 -5.61 15.38
C GLU A 552 8.37 -4.98 14.63
N LEU A 553 7.59 -4.19 15.34
CA LEU A 553 6.41 -3.51 14.85
C LEU A 553 6.73 -2.02 14.70
N ALA A 554 6.69 -1.53 13.47
CA ALA A 554 6.84 -0.12 13.18
C ALA A 554 5.44 0.49 13.05
N LEU A 555 5.09 1.36 13.99
CA LEU A 555 3.82 2.06 14.03
C LEU A 555 3.94 3.38 13.29
N ALA A 556 2.90 3.71 12.52
CA ALA A 556 2.67 5.09 12.16
C ALA A 556 2.42 5.86 13.45
N GLU A 557 3.06 7.02 13.65
CA GLU A 557 2.61 7.89 14.73
C GLU A 557 1.13 8.22 14.48
N LEU A 558 0.28 7.84 15.44
CA LEU A 558 -1.13 8.20 15.49
C LEU A 558 -1.21 9.71 15.25
N GLY A 559 -1.59 10.15 14.05
CA GLY A 559 -1.83 11.57 13.74
C GLY A 559 -0.72 12.39 13.05
N PHE A 560 0.06 11.85 12.09
CA PHE A 560 0.81 12.68 11.11
C PHE A 560 0.18 12.74 9.71
N TYR A 561 -1.13 12.55 9.61
CA TYR A 561 -1.82 12.82 8.35
C TYR A 561 -2.36 14.25 8.37
N ASP A 562 -1.54 15.18 7.91
CA ASP A 562 -2.08 16.29 7.12
C ASP A 562 -2.59 15.67 5.81
N PRO A 563 -3.84 15.88 5.37
CA PRO A 563 -4.40 15.30 4.15
C PRO A 563 -3.61 15.57 2.83
N GLY A 564 -2.47 16.27 2.89
CA GLY A 564 -1.51 16.44 1.79
C GLY A 564 -0.12 15.80 1.98
N THR A 565 0.20 15.16 3.12
CA THR A 565 1.54 14.57 3.34
C THR A 565 1.54 13.08 2.97
N PRO A 566 2.42 12.61 2.07
CA PRO A 566 2.49 11.19 1.73
C PRO A 566 2.94 10.36 2.94
N ALA A 567 2.30 9.18 3.10
CA ALA A 567 2.40 8.28 4.25
C ALA A 567 3.83 7.84 4.64
N ASP A 568 4.80 8.08 3.76
CA ASP A 568 6.17 7.61 3.80
C ASP A 568 7.17 8.58 4.44
N VAL A 569 6.76 9.77 4.89
CA VAL A 569 7.70 10.81 5.41
C VAL A 569 7.55 11.07 6.92
N GLY A 570 6.49 10.57 7.57
CA GLY A 570 6.25 10.81 9.00
C GLY A 570 7.17 10.02 9.96
N PRO A 571 7.38 10.51 11.20
CA PRO A 571 8.09 9.78 12.26
C PRO A 571 7.47 8.40 12.52
N VAL A 572 8.33 7.41 12.81
CA VAL A 572 7.94 6.01 13.00
C VAL A 572 8.35 5.55 14.39
N ARG A 573 7.40 5.04 15.17
CA ARG A 573 7.69 4.43 16.47
C ARG A 573 7.93 2.93 16.30
N ILE A 574 9.02 2.43 16.86
CA ILE A 574 9.36 1.00 16.79
C ILE A 574 9.08 0.36 18.15
N VAL A 575 8.21 -0.65 18.14
CA VAL A 575 7.86 -1.47 19.29
C VAL A 575 8.34 -2.90 19.03
N ARG A 576 8.88 -3.55 20.06
CA ARG A 576 9.43 -4.90 19.94
C ARG A 576 8.85 -5.81 21.00
N GLY A 577 8.60 -7.06 20.65
CA GLY A 577 8.36 -8.09 21.64
C GLY A 577 8.22 -9.48 21.03
N ALA A 578 8.22 -10.48 21.90
CA ALA A 578 8.16 -11.87 21.51
C ALA A 578 6.74 -12.42 21.70
N HIS A 579 6.28 -13.17 20.71
CA HIS A 579 5.09 -13.99 20.81
C HIS A 579 5.49 -15.46 20.74
N VAL A 580 5.27 -16.18 21.85
CA VAL A 580 5.44 -17.62 21.91
C VAL A 580 4.06 -18.25 21.78
N PRO A 581 3.77 -18.93 20.66
CA PRO A 581 2.51 -19.64 20.47
C PRO A 581 2.45 -20.84 21.42
N PRO A 582 1.25 -21.22 21.89
CA PRO A 582 1.09 -22.41 22.70
C PRO A 582 1.60 -23.63 21.93
N SER A 583 2.37 -24.48 22.60
CA SER A 583 2.84 -25.75 22.09
C SER A 583 1.66 -26.63 21.64
N ARG A 584 1.93 -27.61 20.77
CA ARG A 584 0.91 -28.60 20.37
C ARG A 584 0.28 -29.32 21.56
N GLU A 585 1.06 -29.51 22.63
CA GLU A 585 0.61 -30.15 23.87
C GLU A 585 -0.36 -29.24 24.62
N GLU A 586 -0.07 -27.94 24.75
CA GLU A 586 -0.97 -26.94 25.35
C GLU A 586 -2.26 -26.74 24.54
N GLN A 587 -2.15 -26.67 23.21
CA GLN A 587 -3.33 -26.58 22.32
C GLN A 587 -4.20 -27.83 22.39
N SER A 588 -3.59 -29.01 22.50
CA SER A 588 -4.32 -30.25 22.75
C SER A 588 -5.02 -30.17 24.11
N ARG A 589 -4.31 -29.80 25.17
CA ARG A 589 -4.85 -29.68 26.53
C ARG A 589 -6.08 -28.78 26.55
N ARG A 590 -5.97 -27.56 25.99
CA ARG A 590 -7.05 -26.56 25.90
C ARG A 590 -8.31 -27.10 25.22
N ARG A 591 -8.17 -27.67 24.02
CA ARG A 591 -9.31 -28.24 23.28
C ARG A 591 -10.06 -29.31 24.05
N GLY A 592 -9.32 -30.19 24.74
CA GLY A 592 -10.01 -31.21 25.53
C GLY A 592 -10.49 -30.74 26.90
N LEU A 593 -10.08 -29.56 27.39
CA LEU A 593 -10.76 -28.89 28.50
C LEU A 593 -12.10 -28.31 28.05
N GLU A 594 -12.15 -27.64 26.89
CA GLU A 594 -13.38 -27.13 26.27
C GLU A 594 -14.35 -28.28 25.93
N GLU A 595 -13.84 -29.39 25.41
CA GLU A 595 -14.62 -30.60 25.19
C GLU A 595 -15.16 -31.17 26.50
N ALA A 596 -14.32 -31.24 27.54
CA ALA A 596 -14.75 -31.66 28.88
C ALA A 596 -15.86 -30.76 29.44
N GLU A 597 -15.74 -29.45 29.32
CA GLU A 597 -16.76 -28.49 29.77
C GLU A 597 -18.09 -28.66 29.03
N ARG A 598 -18.08 -28.90 27.72
CA ARG A 598 -19.29 -29.19 26.93
C ARG A 598 -19.97 -30.47 27.39
N HIS A 599 -19.21 -31.54 27.60
CA HIS A 599 -19.77 -32.80 28.10
C HIS A 599 -20.35 -32.66 29.50
N LEU A 600 -19.71 -31.87 30.35
CA LEU A 600 -20.20 -31.56 31.69
C LEU A 600 -21.47 -30.71 31.66
N ALA A 601 -21.56 -29.72 30.77
CA ALA A 601 -22.77 -28.92 30.59
C ALA A 601 -23.95 -29.74 30.06
N SER A 602 -23.69 -30.78 29.25
CA SER A 602 -24.71 -31.69 28.74
C SER A 602 -25.27 -32.69 29.76
N GLY A 603 -24.68 -32.78 30.96
CA GLY A 603 -25.06 -33.76 31.98
C GLY A 603 -24.63 -35.20 31.67
N ALA A 604 -23.95 -35.45 30.55
CA ALA A 604 -23.62 -36.80 30.06
C ALA A 604 -22.78 -37.66 31.01
N CYS A 605 -22.09 -37.06 31.98
CA CYS A 605 -21.30 -37.77 33.00
C CYS A 605 -21.74 -37.45 34.43
N SER A 606 -22.91 -36.81 34.60
CA SER A 606 -23.48 -36.48 35.91
C SER A 606 -24.17 -37.71 36.49
N LEU A 607 -23.97 -37.97 37.77
CA LEU A 607 -24.71 -39.02 38.48
C LEU A 607 -26.00 -38.41 39.03
N ASP A 608 -27.15 -39.05 38.76
CA ASP A 608 -28.38 -38.67 39.45
C ASP A 608 -28.41 -39.21 40.88
N ARG A 609 -29.38 -38.77 41.69
CA ARG A 609 -29.47 -39.17 43.10
C ARG A 609 -29.64 -40.68 43.30
N ALA A 610 -30.35 -41.36 42.41
CA ALA A 610 -30.63 -42.78 42.51
C ALA A 610 -29.38 -43.61 42.17
N THR A 611 -28.74 -43.27 41.05
CA THR A 611 -27.48 -43.86 40.58
C THR A 611 -26.38 -43.66 41.61
N TRP A 612 -26.27 -42.46 42.19
CA TRP A 612 -25.28 -42.19 43.23
C TRP A 612 -25.56 -43.01 44.50
N ALA A 613 -26.81 -43.12 44.95
CA ALA A 613 -27.17 -43.93 46.11
C ALA A 613 -26.79 -45.42 45.91
N ALA A 614 -26.99 -45.95 44.70
CA ALA A 614 -26.65 -47.33 44.35
C ALA A 614 -25.14 -47.62 44.43
N ILE A 615 -24.27 -46.66 44.06
CA ILE A 615 -22.81 -46.89 44.02
C ILE A 615 -22.04 -46.29 45.20
N ARG A 616 -22.66 -45.42 46.02
CA ARG A 616 -21.98 -44.65 47.08
C ARG A 616 -21.19 -45.54 48.03
N HIS A 617 -21.76 -46.67 48.44
CA HIS A 617 -21.13 -47.62 49.36
C HIS A 617 -19.88 -48.32 48.78
N LEU A 618 -19.69 -48.24 47.46
CA LEU A 618 -18.53 -48.79 46.75
C LEU A 618 -17.40 -47.77 46.55
N VAL A 619 -17.59 -46.52 47.00
CA VAL A 619 -16.59 -45.45 46.89
C VAL A 619 -16.11 -45.03 48.29
N PRO A 620 -15.07 -45.66 48.84
CA PRO A 620 -14.63 -45.38 50.21
C PRO A 620 -14.01 -43.98 50.33
N ASP A 621 -14.25 -43.30 51.45
CA ASP A 621 -13.76 -41.93 51.71
C ASP A 621 -12.23 -41.82 51.63
N GLU A 622 -11.52 -42.90 51.96
CA GLU A 622 -10.06 -43.00 51.82
C GLU A 622 -9.54 -42.88 50.38
N ALA A 623 -10.39 -43.19 49.38
CA ALA A 623 -10.05 -43.01 47.97
C ALA A 623 -10.20 -41.55 47.51
N VAL A 624 -10.89 -40.72 48.29
CA VAL A 624 -11.33 -39.36 47.94
C VAL A 624 -10.58 -38.28 48.74
N GLY A 625 -10.04 -38.64 49.92
CA GLY A 625 -9.37 -37.72 50.84
C GLY A 625 -8.15 -36.95 50.32
N MET A 626 -7.71 -37.18 49.07
CA MET A 626 -6.60 -36.48 48.42
C MET A 626 -7.03 -35.43 47.37
N LEU A 627 -8.33 -35.18 47.15
CA LEU A 627 -8.82 -34.16 46.22
C LEU A 627 -8.90 -32.77 46.90
N ASP A 628 -8.12 -31.81 46.41
CA ASP A 628 -8.11 -30.42 46.91
C ASP A 628 -9.22 -29.57 46.28
N GLY A 629 -10.15 -29.01 47.08
CA GLY A 629 -11.09 -27.96 46.62
C GLY A 629 -12.57 -28.14 47.03
N ARG A 630 -13.34 -27.04 46.97
CA ARG A 630 -14.64 -26.78 47.64
C ARG A 630 -15.90 -27.50 47.08
N ARG A 631 -15.76 -28.58 46.30
CA ARG A 631 -16.84 -29.56 46.07
C ARG A 631 -16.26 -30.96 46.33
N ARG A 632 -16.28 -31.37 47.60
CA ARG A 632 -15.73 -32.66 48.03
C ARG A 632 -16.83 -33.70 48.06
N GLY A 633 -16.68 -34.74 47.25
CA GLY A 633 -17.54 -35.91 47.30
C GLY A 633 -16.91 -37.08 46.56
N ALA A 634 -17.18 -38.28 47.05
CA ALA A 634 -16.86 -39.54 46.38
C ALA A 634 -17.49 -39.63 44.97
N GLU A 635 -18.58 -38.89 44.76
CA GLU A 635 -19.29 -38.70 43.49
C GLU A 635 -18.40 -38.07 42.41
N ALA A 636 -17.68 -36.99 42.75
CA ALA A 636 -16.84 -36.25 41.82
C ALA A 636 -15.68 -37.11 41.26
N LEU A 637 -15.20 -38.10 42.02
CA LEU A 637 -14.17 -39.04 41.55
C LEU A 637 -14.72 -39.94 40.43
N VAL A 638 -15.96 -40.42 40.59
CA VAL A 638 -16.63 -41.28 39.60
C VAL A 638 -16.96 -40.49 38.34
N GLU A 639 -17.51 -39.27 38.48
CA GLU A 639 -17.80 -38.38 37.35
C GLU A 639 -16.54 -38.05 36.52
N VAL A 640 -15.42 -37.74 37.18
CA VAL A 640 -14.13 -37.49 36.52
C VAL A 640 -13.62 -38.69 35.76
N MET A 641 -13.80 -39.89 36.32
CA MET A 641 -13.40 -41.13 35.67
C MET A 641 -14.27 -41.42 34.45
N LEU A 642 -15.59 -41.26 34.55
CA LEU A 642 -16.51 -41.38 33.41
C LEU A 642 -16.17 -40.36 32.31
N LEU A 643 -15.92 -39.11 32.68
CA LEU A 643 -15.54 -38.05 31.74
C LEU A 643 -14.20 -38.35 31.04
N ALA A 644 -13.19 -38.83 31.77
CA ALA A 644 -11.90 -39.21 31.19
C ALA A 644 -12.04 -40.37 30.19
N LEU A 645 -12.91 -41.33 30.47
CA LEU A 645 -13.19 -42.46 29.58
C LEU A 645 -13.91 -42.03 28.31
N ARG A 646 -14.95 -41.20 28.44
CA ARG A 646 -15.75 -40.70 27.32
C ARG A 646 -14.89 -39.89 26.34
N LEU A 647 -14.08 -38.98 26.87
CA LEU A 647 -13.17 -38.15 26.07
C LEU A 647 -11.90 -38.89 25.61
N ARG A 648 -11.69 -40.13 26.10
CA ARG A 648 -10.49 -40.93 25.84
C ARG A 648 -9.18 -40.21 26.24
N ARG A 649 -9.22 -39.33 27.24
CA ARG A 649 -8.07 -38.53 27.72
C ARG A 649 -7.54 -39.03 29.05
N ALA A 650 -6.33 -38.58 29.42
CA ALA A 650 -5.86 -38.80 30.77
C ALA A 650 -6.68 -37.93 31.74
N ALA A 651 -7.09 -38.49 32.88
CA ALA A 651 -7.81 -37.73 33.90
C ALA A 651 -6.98 -36.56 34.50
N THR A 652 -5.67 -36.55 34.26
CA THR A 652 -4.78 -35.40 34.55
C THR A 652 -5.05 -34.20 33.66
N ASP A 653 -5.68 -34.39 32.50
CA ASP A 653 -5.89 -33.36 31.48
C ASP A 653 -7.32 -32.76 31.53
N LEU A 654 -8.06 -33.06 32.61
CA LEU A 654 -9.43 -32.58 32.89
C LEU A 654 -9.44 -31.30 33.75
N PRO A 655 -10.57 -30.58 33.86
CA PRO A 655 -10.65 -29.30 34.57
C PRO A 655 -10.24 -29.34 36.04
N ASP A 656 -9.63 -28.26 36.53
CA ASP A 656 -9.03 -28.19 37.87
C ASP A 656 -10.03 -28.10 39.03
N ARG A 657 -11.32 -27.94 38.72
CA ARG A 657 -12.42 -28.03 39.70
C ARG A 657 -12.53 -29.38 40.42
N TYR A 658 -11.85 -30.40 39.89
CA TYR A 658 -11.75 -31.75 40.46
C TYR A 658 -10.45 -32.00 41.24
N GLY A 659 -9.78 -30.93 41.69
CA GLY A 659 -8.50 -30.99 42.41
C GLY A 659 -7.29 -31.04 41.47
N SER A 660 -6.06 -30.89 41.98
CA SER A 660 -4.85 -30.80 41.14
C SER A 660 -4.63 -32.04 40.25
N PRO A 661 -3.95 -31.93 39.08
CA PRO A 661 -3.65 -33.10 38.24
C PRO A 661 -2.99 -34.25 38.98
N GLU A 662 -2.13 -33.94 39.95
CA GLU A 662 -1.46 -34.94 40.78
C GLU A 662 -2.41 -35.62 41.78
N ALA A 663 -3.31 -34.85 42.41
CA ALA A 663 -4.36 -35.35 43.28
C ALA A 663 -5.29 -36.32 42.53
N ARG A 664 -5.83 -35.91 41.37
CA ARG A 664 -6.68 -36.75 40.50
C ARG A 664 -5.98 -38.06 40.14
N ARG A 665 -4.71 -37.97 39.75
CA ARG A 665 -3.90 -39.15 39.39
C ARG A 665 -3.71 -40.11 40.56
N LYS A 666 -3.49 -39.60 41.78
CA LYS A 666 -3.32 -40.43 42.99
C LYS A 666 -4.64 -41.11 43.39
N ALA A 667 -5.74 -40.35 43.41
CA ALA A 667 -7.08 -40.86 43.73
C ALA A 667 -7.52 -42.00 42.79
N ILE A 668 -7.46 -41.77 41.48
CA ILE A 668 -7.83 -42.77 40.46
C ILE A 668 -6.95 -44.02 40.57
N LYS A 669 -5.64 -43.84 40.80
CA LYS A 669 -4.73 -44.99 41.00
C LYS A 669 -5.10 -45.84 42.20
N ARG A 670 -5.42 -45.22 43.33
CA ARG A 670 -5.82 -45.93 44.54
C ARG A 670 -7.14 -46.67 44.29
N PHE A 671 -8.14 -45.96 43.78
CA PHE A 671 -9.49 -46.47 43.56
C PHE A 671 -9.57 -47.66 42.58
N VAL A 672 -8.78 -47.63 41.51
CA VAL A 672 -8.70 -48.73 40.55
C VAL A 672 -7.94 -49.93 41.12
N ARG A 673 -6.82 -49.70 41.82
CA ARG A 673 -6.00 -50.80 42.39
C ARG A 673 -6.69 -51.57 43.49
N SER A 674 -7.57 -50.92 44.23
CA SER A 674 -8.40 -51.57 45.25
C SER A 674 -9.54 -52.41 44.66
N GLY A 675 -9.75 -52.40 43.35
CA GLY A 675 -10.84 -53.13 42.68
C GLY A 675 -12.22 -52.47 42.79
N TRP A 676 -12.34 -51.38 43.55
CA TRP A 676 -13.60 -50.64 43.73
C TRP A 676 -14.15 -50.08 42.42
N TRP A 677 -13.30 -49.57 41.52
CA TRP A 677 -13.76 -49.12 40.19
C TRP A 677 -14.46 -50.22 39.38
N ALA A 678 -13.95 -51.46 39.42
CA ALA A 678 -14.55 -52.57 38.68
C ALA A 678 -15.96 -52.88 39.21
N ARG A 679 -16.15 -52.83 40.53
CA ARG A 679 -17.47 -53.01 41.16
C ARG A 679 -18.43 -51.87 40.82
N VAL A 680 -17.96 -50.62 40.85
CA VAL A 680 -18.75 -49.46 40.43
C VAL A 680 -19.15 -49.58 38.96
N ALA A 681 -18.24 -49.98 38.08
CA ALA A 681 -18.53 -50.17 36.66
C ALA A 681 -19.58 -51.27 36.41
N THR A 682 -19.57 -52.36 37.20
CA THR A 682 -20.62 -53.38 37.15
C THR A 682 -21.99 -52.79 37.52
N VAL A 683 -22.09 -52.14 38.68
CA VAL A 683 -23.37 -51.56 39.14
C VAL A 683 -23.86 -50.46 38.18
N LEU A 684 -22.97 -49.64 37.62
CA LEU A 684 -23.33 -48.66 36.60
C LEU A 684 -23.83 -49.31 35.30
N GLY A 685 -23.35 -50.51 34.96
CA GLY A 685 -23.86 -51.26 33.80
C GLY A 685 -25.29 -51.74 33.99
N ASP A 686 -25.66 -52.08 35.21
CA ASP A 686 -26.99 -52.60 35.55
C ASP A 686 -28.00 -51.46 35.81
N GLU A 687 -27.61 -50.44 36.59
CA GLU A 687 -28.50 -49.38 37.07
C GLU A 687 -28.52 -48.14 36.15
N ALA A 688 -27.44 -47.86 35.42
CA ALA A 688 -27.30 -46.64 34.62
C ALA A 688 -26.49 -46.85 33.31
N PRO A 689 -26.93 -47.76 32.42
CA PRO A 689 -26.16 -48.16 31.23
C PRO A 689 -25.83 -46.99 30.28
N HIS A 690 -26.68 -45.96 30.25
CA HIS A 690 -26.47 -44.73 29.47
C HIS A 690 -25.16 -43.98 29.83
N LEU A 691 -24.68 -44.10 31.08
CA LEU A 691 -23.41 -43.52 31.52
C LEU A 691 -22.20 -44.27 30.97
N LEU A 692 -22.38 -45.53 30.55
CA LEU A 692 -21.34 -46.38 29.98
C LEU A 692 -21.47 -46.54 28.45
N ASP A 693 -22.48 -45.94 27.83
CA ASP A 693 -22.64 -45.98 26.38
C ASP A 693 -21.41 -45.40 25.65
N GLY A 694 -20.88 -46.17 24.69
CA GLY A 694 -19.65 -45.88 23.96
C GLY A 694 -18.35 -45.86 24.78
N ILE A 695 -18.39 -46.24 26.07
CA ILE A 695 -17.25 -46.23 27.00
C ILE A 695 -16.80 -47.66 27.32
N ASP A 696 -15.48 -47.87 27.37
CA ASP A 696 -14.88 -49.09 27.92
C ASP A 696 -14.37 -48.83 29.36
N PRO A 697 -15.06 -49.31 30.42
CA PRO A 697 -14.64 -49.12 31.80
C PRO A 697 -13.29 -49.77 32.15
N ARG A 698 -12.86 -50.79 31.38
CA ARG A 698 -11.59 -51.52 31.59
C ARG A 698 -10.38 -50.71 31.15
N ARG A 699 -10.58 -49.56 30.52
CA ARG A 699 -9.49 -48.68 30.10
C ARG A 699 -8.66 -48.14 31.26
N PHE A 700 -9.10 -48.25 32.52
CA PHE A 700 -8.27 -47.95 33.68
C PHE A 700 -7.42 -49.13 34.19
N ASP A 701 -7.61 -50.35 33.66
CA ASP A 701 -6.95 -51.57 34.15
C ASP A 701 -5.42 -51.56 33.96
N TYR A 702 -4.89 -50.69 33.09
CA TYR A 702 -3.45 -50.44 33.00
C TYR A 702 -2.85 -49.94 34.34
N VAL A 703 -3.68 -49.40 35.21
CA VAL A 703 -3.33 -48.87 36.54
C VAL A 703 -3.32 -49.97 37.62
N ALA A 704 -4.13 -51.02 37.43
CA ALA A 704 -4.27 -52.16 38.31
C ALA A 704 -3.07 -53.12 38.26
N ARG A 705 -2.23 -53.03 37.21
CA ARG A 705 -0.99 -53.83 37.14
C ARG A 705 -0.02 -53.38 38.26
N PRO A 706 0.27 -54.22 39.28
CA PRO A 706 1.38 -53.93 40.18
C PRO A 706 2.65 -53.84 39.33
N GLY A 707 3.58 -52.97 39.71
CA GLY A 707 4.74 -52.62 38.89
C GLY A 707 5.47 -53.85 38.37
N MET A 708 5.16 -54.27 37.15
CA MET A 708 6.02 -55.16 36.38
C MET A 708 7.26 -54.35 36.01
N SER A 709 8.28 -54.42 36.86
CA SER A 709 9.60 -54.65 36.30
C SER A 709 9.46 -55.90 35.44
N ALA A 710 9.35 -55.71 34.12
CA ALA A 710 9.32 -56.80 33.18
C ALA A 710 10.62 -57.60 33.35
N ARG A 711 10.54 -58.68 34.11
CA ARG A 711 11.44 -59.82 34.01
C ARG A 711 10.87 -60.66 32.87
N ASP A 712 11.70 -61.02 31.91
CA ASP A 712 11.34 -62.08 30.97
C ASP A 712 11.47 -63.43 31.67
N GLY A 713 11.05 -64.51 30.99
CA GLY A 713 11.05 -65.89 31.49
C GLY A 713 12.42 -66.47 31.91
N SER A 714 13.44 -65.63 32.07
CA SER A 714 14.79 -65.97 32.56
C SER A 714 15.15 -65.31 33.91
N GLY A 715 14.23 -64.54 34.52
CA GLY A 715 14.44 -63.92 35.83
C GLY A 715 15.36 -62.70 35.87
N LYS A 716 15.96 -62.27 34.75
CA LYS A 716 16.77 -61.04 34.69
C LYS A 716 15.90 -59.78 34.49
N LYS A 717 16.25 -58.69 35.18
CA LYS A 717 15.59 -57.37 35.02
C LYS A 717 15.82 -56.88 33.58
N ARG A 718 14.76 -56.51 32.84
CA ARG A 718 14.93 -55.74 31.60
C ARG A 718 15.69 -54.43 31.90
N PRO A 719 16.68 -54.04 31.06
CA PRO A 719 17.53 -52.91 31.36
C PRO A 719 16.71 -51.61 31.35
N ARG A 720 16.95 -50.76 32.37
CA ARG A 720 16.43 -49.38 32.41
C ARG A 720 16.84 -48.68 31.12
N ARG A 721 15.94 -47.86 30.55
CA ARG A 721 16.21 -47.08 29.32
C ARG A 721 17.51 -46.29 29.49
N ASN A 722 18.57 -46.72 28.80
CA ASN A 722 19.94 -46.16 28.81
C ASN A 722 20.02 -44.78 28.15
N MET A 723 19.19 -43.83 28.60
CA MET A 723 19.16 -42.46 28.06
C MET A 723 20.49 -41.73 28.30
N GLY A 724 21.19 -42.04 29.40
CA GLY A 724 22.53 -41.49 29.69
C GLY A 724 23.58 -41.90 28.65
N ILE A 725 23.56 -43.16 28.22
CA ILE A 725 24.49 -43.68 27.21
C ILE A 725 24.19 -43.05 25.84
N VAL A 726 22.92 -42.95 25.45
CA VAL A 726 22.51 -42.29 24.20
C VAL A 726 22.97 -40.83 24.17
N VAL A 727 22.82 -40.09 25.28
CA VAL A 727 23.30 -38.70 25.38
C VAL A 727 24.82 -38.63 25.30
N ALA A 728 25.55 -39.46 26.04
CA ALA A 728 27.02 -39.47 26.03
C ALA A 728 27.60 -39.80 24.64
N MET A 729 27.00 -40.75 23.93
CA MET A 729 27.42 -41.13 22.57
C MET A 729 27.12 -40.04 21.54
N LEU A 730 25.97 -39.36 21.63
CA LEU A 730 25.61 -38.26 20.74
C LEU A 730 26.43 -36.99 20.98
N SER A 731 26.98 -36.82 22.18
CA SER A 731 27.85 -35.70 22.55
C SER A 731 29.32 -35.87 22.15
N ARG A 732 29.70 -36.99 21.51
CA ARG A 732 31.05 -37.19 20.97
C ARG A 732 31.35 -36.20 19.83
N PRO A 733 32.61 -35.78 19.59
CA PRO A 733 32.96 -34.80 18.55
C PRO A 733 32.50 -35.15 17.13
N ARG A 734 32.43 -36.45 16.80
CA ARG A 734 31.93 -36.94 15.49
C ARG A 734 30.45 -37.37 15.53
N GLY A 735 29.80 -37.31 16.70
CA GLY A 735 28.52 -37.96 16.97
C GLY A 735 28.62 -39.49 16.90
N ALA A 736 27.57 -40.20 17.33
CA ALA A 736 27.46 -41.65 17.14
C ALA A 736 26.37 -41.98 16.14
N THR A 737 26.61 -42.99 15.30
CA THR A 737 25.62 -43.47 14.33
C THR A 737 24.53 -44.31 15.00
N LEU A 738 23.36 -44.45 14.36
CA LEU A 738 22.28 -45.30 14.89
C LEU A 738 22.74 -46.77 15.12
N PRO A 739 23.52 -47.39 14.22
CA PRO A 739 24.09 -48.72 14.45
C PRO A 739 25.03 -48.78 15.67
N GLU A 740 25.88 -47.78 15.88
CA GLU A 740 26.78 -47.73 17.05
C GLU A 740 26.00 -47.62 18.36
N ILE A 741 24.98 -46.76 18.39
CA ILE A 741 24.11 -46.62 19.57
C ILE A 741 23.32 -47.92 19.79
N ALA A 742 22.90 -48.60 18.72
CA ALA A 742 22.19 -49.88 18.82
C ALA A 742 23.08 -51.00 19.35
N ALA A 743 24.34 -51.07 18.90
CA ALA A 743 25.34 -52.02 19.40
C ALA A 743 25.63 -51.82 20.90
N GLU A 744 25.77 -50.55 21.33
CA GLU A 744 26.12 -50.23 22.72
C GLU A 744 24.93 -50.34 23.69
N THR A 745 23.72 -50.01 23.23
CA THR A 745 22.52 -49.97 24.11
C THR A 745 21.66 -51.23 24.02
N GLY A 746 21.89 -52.10 23.04
CA GLY A 746 21.03 -53.23 22.71
C GLY A 746 19.61 -52.82 22.29
N GLN A 747 19.38 -51.54 21.96
CA GLN A 747 18.05 -51.02 21.62
C GLN A 747 17.80 -51.05 20.11
N ALA A 748 16.59 -51.41 19.71
CA ALA A 748 16.16 -51.31 18.33
C ALA A 748 16.20 -49.85 17.83
N ASN A 749 16.58 -49.66 16.56
CA ASN A 749 16.71 -48.35 15.91
C ASN A 749 15.47 -47.43 16.08
N ARG A 750 14.26 -48.00 16.12
CA ARG A 750 13.01 -47.26 16.37
C ARG A 750 12.98 -46.63 17.77
N ALA A 751 13.41 -47.35 18.79
CA ALA A 751 13.45 -46.86 20.17
C ALA A 751 14.49 -45.74 20.34
N ILE A 752 15.65 -45.88 19.70
CA ILE A 752 16.72 -44.87 19.71
C ILE A 752 16.25 -43.59 19.01
N ARG A 753 15.57 -43.68 17.86
CA ARG A 753 15.01 -42.50 17.15
C ARG A 753 13.98 -41.75 18.00
N VAL A 754 13.11 -42.46 18.71
CA VAL A 754 12.11 -41.84 19.62
C VAL A 754 12.82 -41.16 20.80
N ALA A 755 13.86 -41.78 21.36
CA ALA A 755 14.65 -41.20 22.43
C ALA A 755 15.37 -39.91 21.98
N ILE A 756 16.01 -39.92 20.81
CA ILE A 756 16.66 -38.75 20.20
C ILE A 756 15.65 -37.62 19.95
N SER A 757 14.46 -37.96 19.43
CA SER A 757 13.40 -36.96 19.20
C SER A 757 12.95 -36.30 20.50
N ARG A 758 12.82 -37.05 21.60
CA ARG A 758 12.44 -36.51 22.91
C ARG A 758 13.54 -35.66 23.54
N LEU A 759 14.81 -36.02 23.33
CA LEU A 759 15.96 -35.21 23.78
C LEU A 759 16.03 -33.85 23.09
N ARG A 760 15.73 -33.80 21.78
CA ARG A 760 15.65 -32.54 21.01
C ARG A 760 14.57 -31.60 21.53
N CYS A 761 13.43 -32.12 22.00
CA CYS A 761 12.36 -31.31 22.55
C CYS A 761 12.62 -30.81 23.97
N ARG A 762 13.45 -31.49 24.79
CA ARG A 762 13.59 -31.18 26.23
C ARG A 762 14.76 -30.29 26.62
N ARG A 763 15.80 -30.13 25.81
CA ARG A 763 17.03 -29.42 26.25
C ARG A 763 17.65 -28.44 25.25
N GLY A 764 16.97 -28.10 24.15
CA GLY A 764 17.53 -27.13 23.17
C GLY A 764 18.86 -27.56 22.52
N PHE A 765 19.33 -28.80 22.71
CA PHE A 765 20.57 -29.30 22.12
C PHE A 765 20.46 -29.32 20.59
N ARG A 766 21.21 -28.44 19.92
CA ARG A 766 21.56 -28.61 18.51
C ARG A 766 22.53 -29.77 18.39
N ILE A 767 22.01 -30.98 18.18
CA ILE A 767 22.81 -32.03 17.55
C ILE A 767 22.97 -31.57 16.10
N THR A 768 24.10 -30.93 15.78
CA THR A 768 24.51 -30.67 14.41
C THR A 768 24.52 -32.00 13.68
N LYS A 769 23.59 -32.17 12.72
CA LYS A 769 23.80 -33.20 11.70
C LYS A 769 25.13 -32.82 11.06
N ALA A 770 26.13 -33.71 11.13
CA ALA A 770 27.27 -33.64 10.26
C ALA A 770 26.75 -33.38 8.83
N ARG A 771 27.31 -32.36 8.17
CA ARG A 771 27.07 -32.06 6.76
C ARG A 771 27.14 -33.39 6.01
N ARG A 772 26.05 -33.78 5.35
CA ARG A 772 26.15 -34.81 4.31
C ARG A 772 27.10 -34.26 3.25
N PRO A 773 28.18 -34.97 2.88
CA PRO A 773 28.87 -34.66 1.64
C PRO A 773 27.88 -34.93 0.50
N ASP A 774 27.64 -33.89 -0.30
CA ASP A 774 27.25 -33.94 -1.72
C ASP A 774 26.18 -34.95 -2.14
N GLY A 775 24.95 -34.74 -1.66
CA GLY A 775 23.76 -35.44 -2.15
C GLY A 775 23.25 -34.98 -3.52
N LEU A 776 23.74 -33.85 -4.05
CA LEU A 776 23.29 -33.34 -5.35
C LEU A 776 23.95 -34.11 -6.51
N ASN A 777 25.25 -34.43 -6.39
CA ASN A 777 25.99 -35.14 -7.43
C ASN A 777 25.57 -36.61 -7.53
N ALA A 778 25.26 -37.27 -6.41
CA ALA A 778 24.71 -38.63 -6.40
C ALA A 778 23.29 -38.71 -7.00
N TRP A 779 22.46 -37.68 -6.80
CA TRP A 779 21.12 -37.61 -7.39
C TRP A 779 21.17 -37.29 -8.89
N LEU A 780 22.12 -36.48 -9.35
CA LEU A 780 22.34 -36.21 -10.77
C LEU A 780 22.90 -37.43 -11.52
N ALA A 781 23.75 -38.24 -10.87
CA ALA A 781 24.25 -39.49 -11.44
C ALA A 781 23.17 -40.56 -11.60
N ASP A 782 22.29 -40.75 -10.60
CA ASP A 782 21.16 -41.70 -10.67
C ASP A 782 20.10 -41.30 -11.72
N LYS A 783 20.02 -40.00 -12.05
CA LYS A 783 19.09 -39.47 -13.07
C LYS A 783 19.69 -39.42 -14.48
N ALA A 784 21.01 -39.49 -14.61
CA ALA A 784 21.68 -39.64 -15.90
C ALA A 784 21.78 -41.11 -16.33
N ALA A 785 21.68 -42.04 -15.38
CA ALA A 785 21.70 -43.48 -15.61
C ALA A 785 20.30 -44.09 -15.88
N ARG A 786 19.22 -43.31 -15.71
CA ARG A 786 17.84 -43.66 -16.06
C ARG A 786 17.37 -42.80 -17.21
#